data_AF-A0A4R5CJL6-F1
#
_entry.id   AF-A0A4R5CJL6-F1
#
_cell.length_a   1.000
_cell.length_b   1.000
_cell.length_c   1.000
_cell.angle_alpha   90.00
_cell.angle_beta   90.00
_cell.angle_gamma   90.00
#
_symmetry.space_group_name_H-M   'P 1'
#
loop_
_entity.id
_entity.type
_entity.pdbx_description
1 polymer ?
#
loop_
_entity_poly.entity_id
_entity_poly.type
_entity_poly.pdbx_seq_one_letter_code
_entity_poly.pdbx_strand_id
1 'polypeptide(L)'
;MKKQLLSRKKLSTLFYSLCFMALFANSAKVQAQIASDGDYRTAKVSGNWSDTDMWETRTSGAWAVTAVVPTATNNVYVQNGHTVTVDVANVYCKDLELNIVGVLAIGVNTVNVSGKIRAYTTTLGAVIGAAANDGTFYSDQTSSTTPAATMITTINPGVLKFVGGTRNITNAGEWNASGTINAAEFALDANAIGTLSGVGVKFKPIVISSGTVATNSVISVSNGDFTIKNGAKFVTSISSTSGVIGNSSSAICGIVTIEAGGILELTGSTPAINCTTFTNNGTVIYSRVGSQTLLQSASAAYAIPGTTLFNNYSTLILSNSNTKTPIAPITVSSLLKFTGTATLGATASLPLTMLDGSTVERSVTSGTSLPSALGAVFYGQLSTDLVNVTIGSTITNSNEFVSSPTPGKVGTLTINSGVTYTVTGGRTATNVVNNGIIVLLPTTSFTFTINGTISGTGTISGHTNASITFGGANDGNAGTLNFTSGSQFANILTINRTGLNASVTLGTPVTILSISPTSTTLGLSAGTLINSDFITLGDGAIISRSGGSLDAAPIFGNTLTLNYNSSVAKTVGYEMPNSSAVATTVNISSGAVTLNTTKNISALTLTTGSLTLSSGANITIQNGLTNNSTASAVVIESGANLIQVNNVANAGDITVKRNSSSLFKLDYTIWSSPVANSSKYLLDFSPLTLPTRFYNYNTSTNLYNAVSSPATTPFATAAGYLIRTPDNWVDQVLDPLAVAAPYSGVFTGLPNNGDTPVTLNYVDATHGYNMVGNPYPSTINAETFLAANSANIESTLYFWRKTNGAGGSAYATYTSGGATTTTPTSAAPNGTIQVGQGFFVQAKSAATVNTFFTNAMRTANTANQFFKTKNNTERSRVWLNLTNATGVFSQALVGYITNATQDVDAGIDGKYINDSPIALTSNINNEDYTIQGRALPFDPSDVVALNFKTDVAGDYTIGLDHVDGLFAEGQDVFLKDNTTGTETDLKAGAYTFTTVAGIDNARFSLKYQKTLGVNAASFDDNSVAVYKSGGVLYINSGANTINNIKVFDIQGRLIAEQKNVKANSATIKDLKTTQQVLIIKITAEDNKVVSKKVVN
;
A
#
# COMPACT_ATOMS: atom_id res chain seq x y z
N MET A 1 49.60 53.38 35.41
CA MET A 1 48.38 53.05 34.61
C MET A 1 47.08 52.95 35.44
N LYS A 2 47.03 52.25 36.59
CA LYS A 2 45.80 52.14 37.41
C LYS A 2 45.28 53.45 38.05
N LYS A 3 46.13 54.46 38.31
CA LYS A 3 45.69 55.77 38.83
C LYS A 3 45.08 56.72 37.77
N GLN A 4 45.46 56.58 36.49
CA GLN A 4 44.88 57.40 35.41
C GLN A 4 43.50 56.91 34.94
N LEU A 5 43.17 55.62 35.11
CA LEU A 5 41.82 55.11 34.83
C LEU A 5 40.78 55.50 35.89
N LEU A 6 41.19 55.75 37.14
CA LEU A 6 40.26 56.19 38.19
C LEU A 6 39.85 57.66 38.07
N SER A 7 40.75 58.50 37.54
CA SER A 7 40.50 59.93 37.29
C SER A 7 39.52 60.14 36.12
N ARG A 8 39.63 59.37 35.03
CA ARG A 8 38.71 59.47 33.89
C ARG A 8 37.28 58.98 34.19
N LYS A 9 37.12 57.98 35.06
CA LYS A 9 35.79 57.56 35.54
C LYS A 9 35.14 58.62 36.45
N LYS A 10 35.89 59.26 37.36
CA LYS A 10 35.31 60.32 38.21
C LYS A 10 34.95 61.59 37.43
N LEU A 11 35.72 61.96 36.40
CA LEU A 11 35.41 63.13 35.57
C LEU A 11 34.19 62.87 34.66
N SER A 12 33.99 61.65 34.16
CA SER A 12 32.79 61.32 33.38
C SER A 12 31.55 61.22 34.27
N THR A 13 31.65 60.66 35.48
CA THR A 13 30.50 60.62 36.40
C THR A 13 30.10 62.02 36.89
N LEU A 14 31.05 62.94 37.06
CA LEU A 14 30.74 64.33 37.41
C LEU A 14 30.16 65.11 36.23
N PHE A 15 30.64 64.91 35.00
CA PHE A 15 30.08 65.54 33.80
C PHE A 15 28.68 65.02 33.46
N TYR A 16 28.45 63.71 33.60
CA TYR A 16 27.11 63.13 33.45
C TYR A 16 26.19 63.53 34.60
N SER A 17 26.67 63.67 35.84
CA SER A 17 25.84 64.13 36.97
C SER A 17 25.56 65.63 36.93
N LEU A 18 26.44 66.46 36.36
CA LEU A 18 26.19 67.89 36.14
C LEU A 18 25.27 68.11 34.93
N CYS A 19 25.37 67.28 33.88
CA CYS A 19 24.38 67.25 32.80
C CYS A 19 23.05 66.66 33.26
N PHE A 20 23.03 65.66 34.18
CA PHE A 20 21.81 65.16 34.79
C PHE A 20 21.17 66.19 35.73
N MET A 21 21.95 66.93 36.53
CA MET A 21 21.42 68.04 37.34
C MET A 21 20.99 69.25 36.50
N ALA A 22 21.66 69.55 35.38
CA ALA A 22 21.23 70.62 34.47
C ALA A 22 19.98 70.25 33.65
N LEU A 23 19.73 68.96 33.40
CA LEU A 23 18.49 68.48 32.78
C LEU A 23 17.33 68.29 33.79
N PHE A 24 17.61 68.17 35.08
CA PHE A 24 16.59 68.13 36.14
C PHE A 24 16.37 69.46 36.88
N ALA A 25 17.16 70.51 36.60
CA ALA A 25 16.92 71.87 37.09
C ALA A 25 15.89 72.66 36.26
N ASN A 26 15.21 72.02 35.30
CA ASN A 26 13.96 72.51 34.72
C ASN A 26 12.78 71.66 35.22
N SER A 27 12.70 71.48 36.53
CA SER A 27 11.48 71.02 37.18
C SER A 27 10.42 72.12 37.13
N ALA A 28 9.38 71.86 36.33
CA ALA A 28 8.05 72.46 36.39
C ALA A 28 7.95 73.99 36.17
N LYS A 29 8.21 74.45 34.93
CA LYS A 29 7.35 75.51 34.37
C LYS A 29 6.28 74.85 33.52
N VAL A 30 5.08 74.72 34.11
CA VAL A 30 3.84 74.34 33.43
C VAL A 30 3.67 75.26 32.21
N GLN A 31 3.51 74.69 31.02
CA GLN A 31 3.16 75.47 29.83
C GLN A 31 1.77 76.08 30.04
N ALA A 32 1.68 77.39 30.27
CA ALA A 32 0.41 78.10 30.17
C ALA A 32 0.01 78.19 28.70
N GLN A 33 -1.26 77.91 28.39
CA GLN A 33 -1.80 78.12 27.05
C GLN A 33 -2.08 79.60 26.80
N ILE A 34 -1.63 80.10 25.66
CA ILE A 34 -1.85 81.47 25.24
C ILE A 34 -3.14 81.50 24.39
N ALA A 35 -4.20 82.15 24.87
CA ALA A 35 -5.39 82.37 24.04
C ALA A 35 -5.00 83.11 22.76
N SER A 36 -5.51 82.68 21.62
CA SER A 36 -5.18 83.20 20.29
C SER A 36 -6.40 83.88 19.66
N ASP A 37 -6.20 84.69 18.63
CA ASP A 37 -7.33 85.18 17.83
C ASP A 37 -8.08 83.98 17.23
N GLY A 38 -9.41 84.00 17.34
CA GLY A 38 -10.29 82.87 17.03
C GLY A 38 -10.65 81.99 18.23
N ASP A 39 -10.13 82.26 19.43
CA ASP A 39 -10.57 81.61 20.67
C ASP A 39 -11.90 82.17 21.16
N TYR A 40 -12.62 81.38 21.95
CA TYR A 40 -13.97 81.65 22.43
C TYR A 40 -14.03 81.59 23.95
N ARG A 41 -14.70 82.52 24.60
CA ARG A 41 -14.99 82.46 26.04
C ARG A 41 -16.46 82.75 26.33
N THR A 42 -16.95 82.28 27.47
CA THR A 42 -18.35 82.46 27.88
C THR A 42 -18.65 83.90 28.30
N ALA A 43 -19.57 84.61 27.64
CA ALA A 43 -19.83 86.04 27.85
C ALA A 43 -20.69 86.38 29.08
N LYS A 44 -21.65 85.51 29.43
CA LYS A 44 -22.64 85.69 30.51
C LYS A 44 -22.62 84.54 31.52
N VAL A 45 -23.14 84.76 32.73
CA VAL A 45 -23.07 83.79 33.85
C VAL A 45 -23.83 82.49 33.57
N SER A 46 -24.90 82.51 32.76
CA SER A 46 -25.66 81.32 32.38
C SER A 46 -26.26 81.46 30.99
N GLY A 47 -26.23 80.40 30.19
CA GLY A 47 -26.85 80.35 28.85
C GLY A 47 -26.70 79.00 28.16
N ASN A 48 -27.30 78.88 26.98
CA ASN A 48 -27.18 77.69 26.16
C ASN A 48 -25.96 77.77 25.24
N TRP A 49 -25.42 76.62 24.79
CA TRP A 49 -24.32 76.60 23.83
C TRP A 49 -24.73 77.22 22.49
N SER A 50 -25.99 77.03 22.08
CA SER A 50 -26.53 77.59 20.83
C SER A 50 -26.81 79.09 20.87
N ASP A 51 -26.85 79.70 22.06
CA ASP A 51 -27.07 81.14 22.25
C ASP A 51 -25.85 81.93 21.72
N THR A 52 -26.06 82.85 20.79
CA THR A 52 -24.96 83.66 20.23
C THR A 52 -24.38 84.64 21.27
N ASP A 53 -25.23 85.20 22.13
CA ASP A 53 -24.83 86.07 23.24
C ASP A 53 -24.16 85.31 24.41
N MET A 54 -24.06 83.98 24.35
CA MET A 54 -23.27 83.18 25.30
C MET A 54 -21.78 83.30 25.05
N TRP A 55 -21.34 83.80 23.89
CA TRP A 55 -19.95 83.72 23.46
C TRP A 55 -19.33 85.07 23.16
N GLU A 56 -18.10 85.27 23.62
CA GLU A 56 -17.18 86.27 23.09
C GLU A 56 -16.09 85.56 22.28
N THR A 57 -15.74 86.12 21.13
CA THR A 57 -14.61 85.65 20.31
C THR A 57 -13.44 86.62 20.41
N ARG A 58 -12.21 86.12 20.38
CA ARG A 58 -11.02 86.95 20.38
C ARG A 58 -10.66 87.37 18.96
N THR A 59 -10.62 88.67 18.69
CA THR A 59 -10.22 89.23 17.38
C THR A 59 -9.24 90.38 17.59
N SER A 60 -8.10 90.33 16.90
CA SER A 60 -7.04 91.35 16.99
C SER A 60 -6.59 91.61 18.43
N GLY A 61 -6.56 90.57 19.26
CA GLY A 61 -6.13 90.63 20.65
C GLY A 61 -7.21 91.01 21.67
N ALA A 62 -8.41 91.43 21.26
CA ALA A 62 -9.52 91.83 22.14
C ALA A 62 -10.70 90.84 22.10
N TRP A 63 -11.47 90.77 23.20
CA TRP A 63 -12.68 89.94 23.29
C TRP A 63 -13.93 90.77 22.97
N ALA A 64 -14.80 90.24 22.11
CA ALA A 64 -16.07 90.88 21.75
C ALA A 64 -17.17 89.84 21.55
N VAL A 65 -18.42 90.21 21.84
CA VAL A 65 -19.61 89.36 21.61
C VAL A 65 -19.67 88.97 20.13
N THR A 66 -19.94 87.69 19.86
CA THR A 66 -19.98 87.14 18.50
C THR A 66 -21.36 86.58 18.15
N ALA A 67 -21.74 86.67 16.87
CA ALA A 67 -23.00 86.11 16.36
C ALA A 67 -22.87 84.63 15.96
N VAL A 68 -21.69 84.02 16.14
CA VAL A 68 -21.38 82.65 15.69
C VAL A 68 -20.90 81.83 16.88
N VAL A 69 -21.50 80.67 17.11
CA VAL A 69 -21.12 79.74 18.19
C VAL A 69 -19.77 79.04 17.91
N PRO A 70 -19.07 78.51 18.93
CA PRO A 70 -17.81 77.81 18.73
C PRO A 70 -17.95 76.58 17.81
N THR A 71 -16.89 76.32 17.06
CA THR A 71 -16.77 75.17 16.14
C THR A 71 -15.51 74.34 16.46
N ALA A 72 -15.30 73.24 15.72
CA ALA A 72 -14.19 72.31 15.93
C ALA A 72 -12.78 72.91 15.80
N THR A 73 -12.64 74.14 15.29
CA THR A 73 -11.34 74.84 15.14
C THR A 73 -11.04 75.80 16.28
N ASN A 74 -12.00 76.08 17.16
CA ASN A 74 -11.92 77.12 18.19
C ASN A 74 -11.58 76.54 19.56
N ASN A 75 -10.66 77.17 20.30
CA ASN A 75 -10.48 76.86 21.71
C ASN A 75 -11.60 77.52 22.52
N VAL A 76 -12.19 76.81 23.48
CA VAL A 76 -13.35 77.25 24.24
C VAL A 76 -13.01 77.35 25.72
N TYR A 77 -13.18 78.53 26.30
CA TYR A 77 -12.96 78.84 27.71
C TYR A 77 -14.30 79.03 28.44
N VAL A 78 -14.62 78.15 29.39
CA VAL A 78 -15.71 78.38 30.34
C VAL A 78 -15.15 79.17 31.52
N GLN A 79 -15.65 80.39 31.72
CA GLN A 79 -15.12 81.35 32.69
C GLN A 79 -15.56 81.03 34.13
N ASN A 80 -14.93 81.69 35.10
CA ASN A 80 -15.19 81.49 36.53
C ASN A 80 -16.65 81.77 36.88
N GLY A 81 -17.36 80.79 37.44
CA GLY A 81 -18.77 80.92 37.84
C GLY A 81 -19.78 80.90 36.68
N HIS A 82 -19.34 80.72 35.43
CA HIS A 82 -20.23 80.64 34.29
C HIS A 82 -20.76 79.21 34.08
N THR A 83 -22.02 79.07 33.65
CA THR A 83 -22.65 77.80 33.28
C THR A 83 -23.09 77.82 31.82
N VAL A 84 -22.60 76.87 31.03
CA VAL A 84 -23.05 76.66 29.64
C VAL A 84 -23.80 75.34 29.55
N THR A 85 -25.07 75.40 29.17
CA THR A 85 -25.90 74.22 28.91
C THR A 85 -25.78 73.81 27.45
N VAL A 86 -25.40 72.57 27.19
CA VAL A 86 -25.36 72.01 25.83
C VAL A 86 -26.78 71.57 25.47
N ASP A 87 -27.50 72.45 24.78
CA ASP A 87 -28.91 72.28 24.41
C ASP A 87 -29.08 71.58 23.05
N VAL A 88 -28.08 71.67 22.17
CA VAL A 88 -28.07 71.03 20.85
C VAL A 88 -27.19 69.77 20.82
N ALA A 89 -27.55 68.84 19.95
CA ALA A 89 -26.77 67.61 19.77
C ALA A 89 -25.43 67.88 19.06
N ASN A 90 -24.36 67.22 19.52
CA ASN A 90 -23.03 67.22 18.89
C ASN A 90 -22.42 68.62 18.68
N VAL A 91 -22.11 69.31 19.77
CA VAL A 91 -21.30 70.55 19.69
C VAL A 91 -19.82 70.23 19.54
N TYR A 92 -19.02 71.19 19.03
CA TYR A 92 -17.61 70.97 18.72
C TYR A 92 -16.72 72.10 19.25
N CYS A 93 -15.54 71.73 19.73
CA CYS A 93 -14.44 72.65 20.01
C CYS A 93 -13.10 72.00 19.71
N LYS A 94 -12.06 72.82 19.56
CA LYS A 94 -10.67 72.38 19.50
C LYS A 94 -10.18 72.04 20.91
N ASP A 95 -9.68 73.01 21.66
CA ASP A 95 -9.32 72.81 23.07
C ASP A 95 -10.50 73.21 23.98
N LEU A 96 -10.71 72.46 25.07
CA LEU A 96 -11.70 72.77 26.09
C LEU A 96 -11.01 73.16 27.40
N GLU A 97 -11.12 74.44 27.74
CA GLU A 97 -10.49 75.05 28.90
C GLU A 97 -11.57 75.41 29.93
N LEU A 98 -11.55 74.77 31.08
CA LEU A 98 -12.60 74.91 32.10
C LEU A 98 -12.04 75.57 33.36
N ASN A 99 -12.64 76.68 33.78
CA ASN A 99 -12.37 77.21 35.11
C ASN A 99 -12.90 76.22 36.16
N ILE A 100 -12.20 76.02 37.28
CA ILE A 100 -12.64 75.05 38.30
C ILE A 100 -13.99 75.35 38.96
N VAL A 101 -14.49 76.58 38.82
CA VAL A 101 -15.83 77.00 39.30
C VAL A 101 -16.80 77.26 38.12
N GLY A 102 -16.36 77.05 36.88
CA GLY A 102 -17.22 77.07 35.70
C GLY A 102 -17.88 75.70 35.46
N VAL A 103 -19.04 75.68 34.80
CA VAL A 103 -19.83 74.47 34.55
C VAL A 103 -20.15 74.33 33.07
N LEU A 104 -19.78 73.19 32.50
CA LEU A 104 -20.27 72.71 31.20
C LEU A 104 -21.34 71.63 31.44
N ALA A 105 -22.61 72.02 31.34
CA ALA A 105 -23.74 71.13 31.54
C ALA A 105 -24.10 70.42 30.23
N ILE A 106 -23.49 69.27 29.99
CA ILE A 106 -23.67 68.47 28.78
C ILE A 106 -25.07 67.81 28.73
N GLY A 107 -25.63 67.47 29.90
CA GLY A 107 -26.93 66.81 29.98
C GLY A 107 -26.94 65.49 29.21
N VAL A 108 -27.88 65.31 28.28
CA VAL A 108 -28.02 64.12 27.41
C VAL A 108 -27.30 64.23 26.07
N ASN A 109 -26.60 65.35 25.80
CA ASN A 109 -25.99 65.67 24.51
C ASN A 109 -24.49 65.30 24.47
N THR A 110 -23.81 65.65 23.36
CA THR A 110 -22.39 65.33 23.13
C THR A 110 -21.59 66.59 22.88
N VAL A 111 -20.44 66.72 23.57
CA VAL A 111 -19.42 67.73 23.29
C VAL A 111 -18.21 67.05 22.67
N ASN A 112 -17.88 67.40 21.44
CA ASN A 112 -16.74 66.86 20.69
C ASN A 112 -15.51 67.77 20.85
N VAL A 113 -14.41 67.22 21.36
CA VAL A 113 -13.15 67.93 21.61
C VAL A 113 -12.06 67.37 20.70
N SER A 114 -11.60 68.16 19.73
CA SER A 114 -10.57 67.73 18.75
C SER A 114 -9.13 67.99 19.21
N GLY A 115 -8.96 68.78 20.27
CA GLY A 115 -7.72 69.16 20.93
C GLY A 115 -7.61 68.59 22.34
N LYS A 116 -7.15 69.38 23.29
CA LYS A 116 -6.93 68.97 24.69
C LYS A 116 -8.02 69.44 25.66
N ILE A 117 -7.99 68.92 26.87
CA ILE A 117 -8.77 69.42 28.01
C ILE A 117 -7.86 69.91 29.13
N ARG A 118 -8.23 71.04 29.75
CA ARG A 118 -7.49 71.62 30.87
C ARG A 118 -8.42 72.25 31.89
N ALA A 119 -8.07 72.09 33.16
CA ALA A 119 -8.64 72.82 34.27
C ALA A 119 -7.74 74.00 34.64
N TYR A 120 -8.33 75.19 34.82
CA TYR A 120 -7.58 76.39 35.22
C TYR A 120 -8.28 77.15 36.34
N THR A 121 -7.53 77.98 37.06
CA THR A 121 -8.04 79.03 37.94
C THR A 121 -7.55 80.38 37.43
N THR A 122 -8.28 81.44 37.73
CA THR A 122 -7.87 82.85 37.46
C THR A 122 -8.21 83.67 38.70
N THR A 123 -7.34 84.60 39.09
CA THR A 123 -7.64 85.55 40.17
C THR A 123 -8.42 86.77 39.69
N LEU A 124 -8.55 86.95 38.36
CA LEU A 124 -9.24 88.09 37.73
C LEU A 124 -10.71 87.79 37.35
N GLY A 125 -11.19 86.56 37.58
CA GLY A 125 -12.58 86.16 37.30
C GLY A 125 -12.92 85.92 35.82
N ALA A 126 -12.10 86.42 34.89
CA ALA A 126 -12.29 86.26 33.46
C ALA A 126 -10.96 86.02 32.72
N VAL A 127 -10.98 85.38 31.55
CA VAL A 127 -9.82 85.15 30.68
C VAL A 127 -9.52 86.42 29.88
N ILE A 128 -8.73 87.36 30.39
CA ILE A 128 -8.52 88.70 29.79
C ILE A 128 -7.19 88.77 29.01
N GLY A 129 -7.18 89.30 27.78
CA GLY A 129 -5.94 89.60 27.04
C GLY A 129 -5.95 91.00 26.41
N ALA A 130 -4.82 91.72 26.45
CA ALA A 130 -4.58 92.98 25.74
C ALA A 130 -3.61 92.79 24.56
N ALA A 131 -3.60 93.76 23.63
CA ALA A 131 -3.01 93.67 22.29
C ALA A 131 -1.47 93.58 22.23
N ALA A 132 -1.00 92.88 21.19
CA ALA A 132 0.28 92.91 20.48
C ALA A 132 1.58 93.22 21.29
N ASN A 133 2.45 92.21 21.38
CA ASN A 133 3.85 92.21 21.84
C ASN A 133 4.10 91.89 23.32
N ASP A 134 3.85 90.64 23.66
CA ASP A 134 4.30 90.04 24.92
C ASP A 134 4.69 88.57 24.64
N GLY A 135 5.90 88.21 25.03
CA GLY A 135 6.40 86.84 25.04
C GLY A 135 6.32 86.21 26.45
N THR A 136 5.31 86.58 27.25
CA THR A 136 5.17 86.25 28.67
C THR A 136 3.70 86.15 29.11
N PHE A 137 3.16 84.92 29.11
CA PHE A 137 2.15 84.35 30.04
C PHE A 137 0.95 85.23 30.51
N TYR A 138 -0.29 84.74 30.44
CA TYR A 138 -1.36 85.24 31.34
C TYR A 138 -0.89 85.08 32.79
N SER A 139 -0.63 86.20 33.49
CA SER A 139 0.06 86.22 34.78
C SER A 139 -0.80 85.79 35.97
N ASP A 140 -2.09 85.47 35.77
CA ASP A 140 -3.04 85.14 36.83
C ASP A 140 -3.70 83.75 36.65
N GLN A 141 -3.48 83.10 35.51
CA GLN A 141 -3.94 81.74 35.29
C GLN A 141 -2.97 80.73 35.89
N THR A 142 -3.40 80.03 36.92
CA THR A 142 -2.66 78.86 37.43
C THR A 142 -3.37 77.59 36.99
N SER A 143 -2.61 76.62 36.50
CA SER A 143 -3.13 75.26 36.37
C SER A 143 -3.49 74.75 37.77
N SER A 144 -4.78 74.60 38.05
CA SER A 144 -5.21 73.95 39.28
C SER A 144 -5.22 72.46 39.02
N THR A 145 -4.50 71.71 39.85
CA THR A 145 -4.42 70.27 39.66
C THR A 145 -5.76 69.61 39.89
N THR A 146 -6.71 70.15 40.65
CA THR A 146 -7.88 69.42 41.17
C THR A 146 -9.21 69.92 40.57
N PRO A 147 -9.76 69.27 39.51
CA PRO A 147 -11.07 69.58 38.97
C PRO A 147 -12.17 69.44 40.02
N ALA A 148 -13.18 70.32 39.98
CA ALA A 148 -14.39 70.16 40.80
C ALA A 148 -15.39 69.21 40.11
N ALA A 149 -16.14 68.45 40.91
CA ALA A 149 -17.12 67.47 40.41
C ALA A 149 -18.22 68.09 39.52
N THR A 150 -18.50 69.37 39.74
CA THR A 150 -19.55 70.14 39.05
C THR A 150 -19.08 70.74 37.73
N MET A 151 -17.78 70.69 37.39
CA MET A 151 -17.26 71.36 36.19
C MET A 151 -17.84 70.82 34.90
N ILE A 152 -18.15 69.53 34.87
CA ILE A 152 -18.80 68.88 33.72
C ILE A 152 -19.90 67.98 34.29
N THR A 153 -21.13 68.16 33.83
CA THR A 153 -22.26 67.32 34.23
C THR A 153 -22.87 66.64 33.02
N THR A 154 -23.09 65.33 33.13
CA THR A 154 -23.67 64.47 32.08
C THR A 154 -24.80 63.62 32.67
N ILE A 155 -25.83 63.37 31.89
CA ILE A 155 -26.94 62.44 32.18
C ILE A 155 -26.97 61.45 31.02
N ASN A 156 -26.94 60.14 31.30
CA ASN A 156 -27.00 59.10 30.25
C ASN A 156 -28.11 59.42 29.23
N PRO A 157 -27.83 59.53 27.91
CA PRO A 157 -26.61 59.13 27.20
C PRO A 157 -25.52 60.20 26.97
N GLY A 158 -25.61 61.38 27.57
CA GLY A 158 -24.70 62.49 27.27
C GLY A 158 -23.24 62.24 27.67
N VAL A 159 -22.31 62.78 26.88
CA VAL A 159 -20.89 62.40 26.94
C VAL A 159 -19.95 63.53 26.51
N LEU A 160 -18.80 63.61 27.18
CA LEU A 160 -17.65 64.37 26.69
C LEU A 160 -16.83 63.47 25.75
N LYS A 161 -16.80 63.81 24.47
CA LYS A 161 -16.23 62.97 23.41
C LYS A 161 -14.94 63.57 22.85
N PHE A 162 -13.82 62.85 22.94
CA PHE A 162 -12.56 63.25 22.33
C PHE A 162 -12.45 62.68 20.92
N VAL A 163 -12.34 63.53 19.90
CA VAL A 163 -12.36 63.16 18.46
C VAL A 163 -11.10 63.61 17.71
N GLY A 164 -10.84 63.15 16.50
CA GLY A 164 -9.73 63.62 15.66
C GLY A 164 -8.38 62.94 15.91
N GLY A 165 -7.31 63.52 15.36
CA GLY A 165 -6.00 62.87 15.19
C GLY A 165 -5.10 62.79 16.45
N THR A 166 -3.86 62.30 16.23
CA THR A 166 -2.84 62.08 17.28
C THR A 166 -2.45 63.36 18.02
N ARG A 167 -2.53 63.34 19.35
CA ARG A 167 -2.24 64.49 20.22
C ARG A 167 -2.13 64.10 21.70
N ASN A 168 -1.69 65.05 22.53
CA ASN A 168 -1.90 64.97 23.97
C ASN A 168 -3.31 65.48 24.28
N ILE A 169 -4.12 64.67 24.97
CA ILE A 169 -5.45 65.07 25.46
C ILE A 169 -5.31 65.80 26.79
N THR A 170 -4.32 65.42 27.60
CA THR A 170 -3.90 66.13 28.81
C THR A 170 -2.38 66.16 28.89
N ASN A 171 -1.82 67.25 29.41
CA ASN A 171 -0.42 67.31 29.83
C ASN A 171 -0.28 67.38 31.35
N ALA A 172 0.96 67.21 31.83
CA ALA A 172 1.28 67.26 33.24
C ALA A 172 0.85 68.60 33.86
N GLY A 173 0.07 68.54 34.94
CA GLY A 173 -0.46 69.70 35.65
C GLY A 173 -1.76 70.29 35.07
N GLU A 174 -2.22 69.89 33.88
CA GLU A 174 -3.43 70.47 33.25
C GLU A 174 -4.74 69.82 33.72
N TRP A 175 -4.68 68.60 34.25
CA TRP A 175 -5.84 67.83 34.73
C TRP A 175 -5.38 66.85 35.84
N ASN A 176 -6.28 66.29 36.66
CA ASN A 176 -5.92 65.16 37.53
C ASN A 176 -7.06 64.14 37.73
N ALA A 177 -6.84 63.12 38.56
CA ALA A 177 -7.80 62.06 38.87
C ALA A 177 -8.80 62.39 40.00
N SER A 178 -9.11 63.67 40.24
CA SER A 178 -9.99 64.13 41.34
C SER A 178 -11.28 64.75 40.84
N GLY A 179 -12.33 64.67 41.67
CA GLY A 179 -13.57 65.46 41.52
C GLY A 179 -14.55 65.00 40.44
N THR A 180 -14.14 64.86 39.18
CA THR A 180 -15.04 64.67 38.03
C THR A 180 -15.74 63.31 38.00
N ILE A 181 -17.01 63.30 37.57
CA ILE A 181 -17.88 62.09 37.49
C ILE A 181 -18.66 62.00 36.17
N ASN A 182 -18.24 62.75 35.14
CA ASN A 182 -18.92 62.80 33.85
C ASN A 182 -18.54 61.62 32.95
N ALA A 183 -19.44 61.23 32.06
CA ALA A 183 -19.16 60.23 31.04
C ALA A 183 -18.14 60.76 30.03
N ALA A 184 -17.17 59.93 29.65
CA ALA A 184 -16.19 60.25 28.61
C ALA A 184 -16.11 59.16 27.54
N GLU A 185 -16.03 59.58 26.28
CA GLU A 185 -15.78 58.71 25.13
C GLU A 185 -14.53 59.18 24.38
N PHE A 186 -13.59 58.27 24.11
CA PHE A 186 -12.45 58.51 23.23
C PHE A 186 -12.75 57.88 21.87
N ALA A 187 -13.03 58.72 20.88
CA ALA A 187 -13.40 58.35 19.51
C ALA A 187 -12.43 59.00 18.52
N LEU A 188 -11.16 58.67 18.65
CA LEU A 188 -10.09 59.24 17.83
C LEU A 188 -10.09 58.66 16.42
N ASP A 189 -9.43 59.33 15.48
CA ASP A 189 -9.26 58.80 14.12
C ASP A 189 -8.57 57.43 14.17
N ALA A 190 -8.81 56.58 13.15
CA ALA A 190 -8.16 55.29 13.07
C ALA A 190 -6.62 55.44 13.16
N ASN A 191 -5.98 54.67 14.02
CA ASN A 191 -4.54 54.73 14.33
C ASN A 191 -4.05 56.01 15.04
N ALA A 192 -4.92 56.99 15.32
CA ALA A 192 -4.53 58.15 16.09
C ALA A 192 -4.25 57.78 17.56
N ILE A 193 -3.31 58.48 18.19
CA ILE A 193 -2.92 58.28 19.59
C ILE A 193 -3.29 59.51 20.41
N GLY A 194 -4.22 59.35 21.35
CA GLY A 194 -4.54 60.33 22.39
C GLY A 194 -3.76 60.01 23.66
N THR A 195 -2.82 60.86 24.02
CA THR A 195 -1.97 60.66 25.20
C THR A 195 -2.51 61.39 26.41
N LEU A 196 -2.64 60.67 27.53
CA LEU A 196 -2.91 61.20 28.86
C LEU A 196 -1.59 61.23 29.63
N SER A 197 -0.89 62.36 29.58
CA SER A 197 0.52 62.45 29.98
C SER A 197 0.72 63.08 31.35
N GLY A 198 1.41 62.37 32.25
CA GLY A 198 1.99 62.93 33.48
C GLY A 198 1.00 63.28 34.59
N VAL A 199 -0.29 63.02 34.40
CA VAL A 199 -1.36 63.21 35.39
C VAL A 199 -2.41 62.11 35.27
N GLY A 200 -3.00 61.70 36.40
CA GLY A 200 -4.14 60.80 36.36
C GLY A 200 -5.38 61.50 35.79
N VAL A 201 -6.38 60.75 35.32
CA VAL A 201 -7.69 61.31 34.91
C VAL A 201 -8.84 60.59 35.60
N LYS A 202 -9.96 61.29 35.79
CA LYS A 202 -11.18 60.70 36.35
C LYS A 202 -12.39 61.03 35.48
N PHE A 203 -13.10 60.00 35.04
CA PHE A 203 -14.37 60.09 34.29
C PHE A 203 -15.22 58.87 34.63
N LYS A 204 -16.54 58.93 34.45
CA LYS A 204 -17.46 57.86 34.85
C LYS A 204 -18.72 57.82 33.96
N PRO A 205 -18.93 56.78 33.13
CA PRO A 205 -17.99 55.73 32.71
C PRO A 205 -16.94 56.25 31.70
N ILE A 206 -15.99 55.39 31.31
CA ILE A 206 -15.08 55.64 30.18
C ILE A 206 -15.32 54.61 29.07
N VAL A 207 -15.46 55.10 27.84
CA VAL A 207 -15.51 54.28 26.63
C VAL A 207 -14.40 54.70 25.68
N ILE A 208 -13.62 53.76 25.17
CA ILE A 208 -12.72 53.99 24.04
C ILE A 208 -13.36 53.32 22.82
N SER A 209 -13.90 54.12 21.91
CA SER A 209 -14.65 53.64 20.75
C SER A 209 -13.83 53.53 19.48
N SER A 210 -12.74 54.30 19.35
CA SER A 210 -11.79 54.18 18.24
C SER A 210 -10.43 54.81 18.56
N GLY A 211 -9.42 54.43 17.78
CA GLY A 211 -8.03 54.90 17.93
C GLY A 211 -7.35 54.35 19.20
N THR A 212 -6.24 54.97 19.58
CA THR A 212 -5.42 54.54 20.72
C THR A 212 -5.44 55.57 21.84
N VAL A 213 -5.77 55.17 23.06
CA VAL A 213 -5.54 55.98 24.26
C VAL A 213 -4.33 55.45 25.00
N ALA A 214 -3.31 56.29 25.19
CA ALA A 214 -2.08 55.93 25.87
C ALA A 214 -1.93 56.70 27.18
N THR A 215 -1.54 56.03 28.26
CA THR A 215 -1.30 56.68 29.56
C THR A 215 -0.08 56.13 30.27
N ASN A 216 0.61 57.01 31.01
CA ASN A 216 1.64 56.65 31.98
C ASN A 216 1.19 56.89 33.43
N SER A 217 -0.09 57.24 33.65
CA SER A 217 -0.67 57.66 34.93
C SER A 217 -2.07 57.07 35.16
N VAL A 218 -2.53 57.07 36.41
CA VAL A 218 -3.78 56.39 36.84
C VAL A 218 -5.01 56.89 36.08
N ILE A 219 -5.85 55.96 35.61
CA ILE A 219 -7.21 56.25 35.13
C ILE A 219 -8.21 55.79 36.17
N SER A 220 -9.01 56.72 36.70
CA SER A 220 -10.03 56.42 37.68
C SER A 220 -11.41 56.46 37.06
N VAL A 221 -12.11 55.32 37.04
CA VAL A 221 -13.55 55.26 36.73
C VAL A 221 -14.46 55.21 37.96
N SER A 222 -13.89 55.27 39.17
CA SER A 222 -14.64 55.08 40.42
C SER A 222 -15.44 53.76 40.34
N ASN A 223 -16.74 53.76 40.64
CA ASN A 223 -17.66 52.63 40.46
C ASN A 223 -18.37 52.60 39.10
N GLY A 224 -17.82 53.26 38.08
CA GLY A 224 -18.28 53.13 36.69
C GLY A 224 -17.55 52.03 35.93
N ASP A 225 -17.99 51.83 34.69
CA ASP A 225 -17.42 50.84 33.77
C ASP A 225 -16.32 51.46 32.88
N PHE A 226 -15.44 50.59 32.40
CA PHE A 226 -14.40 50.91 31.43
C PHE A 226 -14.51 49.96 30.24
N THR A 227 -14.78 50.50 29.04
CA THR A 227 -15.01 49.69 27.84
C THR A 227 -14.03 50.05 26.72
N ILE A 228 -13.35 49.04 26.17
CA ILE A 228 -12.58 49.15 24.92
C ILE A 228 -13.38 48.48 23.82
N LYS A 229 -13.86 49.26 22.84
CA LYS A 229 -14.67 48.75 21.73
C LYS A 229 -13.82 48.16 20.61
N ASN A 230 -14.48 47.52 19.65
CA ASN A 230 -13.88 47.03 18.42
C ASN A 230 -13.08 48.13 17.69
N GLY A 231 -11.82 47.85 17.33
CA GLY A 231 -10.93 48.78 16.62
C GLY A 231 -10.28 49.83 17.52
N ALA A 232 -10.59 49.84 18.82
CA ALA A 232 -9.98 50.72 19.80
C ALA A 232 -8.84 50.02 20.57
N LYS A 233 -7.90 50.83 21.07
CA LYS A 233 -6.73 50.37 21.81
C LYS A 233 -6.48 51.21 23.05
N PHE A 234 -6.20 50.57 24.17
CA PHE A 234 -5.73 51.21 25.39
C PHE A 234 -4.31 50.74 25.71
N VAL A 235 -3.39 51.67 25.92
CA VAL A 235 -1.97 51.39 26.22
C VAL A 235 -1.59 52.00 27.56
N THR A 236 -0.94 51.21 28.42
CA THR A 236 -0.42 51.71 29.70
C THR A 236 0.98 51.20 30.01
N SER A 237 1.80 52.07 30.61
CA SER A 237 3.16 51.74 31.09
C SER A 237 3.28 51.65 32.61
N ILE A 238 2.17 51.78 33.33
CA ILE A 238 2.17 51.84 34.79
C ILE A 238 2.63 50.52 35.39
N SER A 239 3.56 50.63 36.34
CA SER A 239 4.06 49.54 37.18
C SER A 239 3.75 49.88 38.64
N SER A 240 2.51 49.73 39.07
CA SER A 240 2.07 50.18 40.41
C SER A 240 1.02 49.25 41.01
N THR A 241 1.17 48.98 42.31
CA THR A 241 0.18 48.31 43.16
C THR A 241 -1.00 49.22 43.53
N SER A 242 -1.10 50.43 42.99
CA SER A 242 -2.29 51.27 43.09
C SER A 242 -3.27 51.06 41.92
N GLY A 243 -2.87 50.34 40.86
CA GLY A 243 -3.71 50.04 39.71
C GLY A 243 -3.65 51.09 38.58
N VAL A 244 -3.76 50.63 37.33
CA VAL A 244 -3.95 51.44 36.12
C VAL A 244 -5.38 51.96 36.06
N ILE A 245 -6.34 51.08 36.38
CA ILE A 245 -7.79 51.34 36.38
C ILE A 245 -8.29 51.09 37.80
N GLY A 246 -8.95 52.09 38.39
CA GLY A 246 -9.51 52.04 39.75
C GLY A 246 -8.47 52.37 40.83
N ASN A 247 -8.78 53.34 41.70
CA ASN A 247 -7.79 54.03 42.55
C ASN A 247 -7.96 53.81 44.08
N SER A 248 -9.09 53.26 44.55
CA SER A 248 -9.32 53.11 46.00
C SER A 248 -10.32 52.01 46.35
N SER A 249 -10.17 51.38 47.53
CA SER A 249 -10.98 50.23 47.97
C SER A 249 -12.43 50.61 48.27
N SER A 250 -12.71 51.90 48.47
CA SER A 250 -14.05 52.46 48.64
C SER A 250 -14.76 52.81 47.33
N ALA A 251 -14.08 52.74 46.18
CA ALA A 251 -14.62 53.12 44.87
C ALA A 251 -13.92 52.35 43.71
N ILE A 252 -14.12 51.03 43.69
CA ILE A 252 -13.56 50.09 42.72
C ILE A 252 -14.32 50.17 41.39
N CYS A 253 -13.61 50.06 40.25
CA CYS A 253 -14.24 49.97 38.91
C CYS A 253 -15.31 48.88 38.90
N GLY A 254 -16.43 49.11 38.21
CA GLY A 254 -17.42 48.08 37.97
C GLY A 254 -16.87 47.03 37.01
N ILE A 255 -17.31 47.07 35.77
CA ILE A 255 -16.90 46.13 34.74
C ILE A 255 -15.81 46.75 33.86
N VAL A 256 -14.70 46.04 33.70
CA VAL A 256 -13.75 46.28 32.61
C VAL A 256 -14.11 45.33 31.47
N THR A 257 -14.52 45.89 30.33
CA THR A 257 -14.90 45.13 29.14
C THR A 257 -13.95 45.42 27.99
N ILE A 258 -13.33 44.36 27.46
CA ILE A 258 -12.63 44.40 26.18
C ILE A 258 -13.52 43.69 25.17
N GLU A 259 -14.17 44.46 24.29
CA GLU A 259 -15.02 43.89 23.24
C GLU A 259 -14.17 43.15 22.20
N ALA A 260 -14.81 42.29 21.40
CA ALA A 260 -14.16 41.65 20.27
C ALA A 260 -13.55 42.72 19.34
N GLY A 261 -12.26 42.57 19.02
CA GLY A 261 -11.49 43.56 18.24
C GLY A 261 -10.93 44.74 19.03
N GLY A 262 -11.25 44.88 20.33
CA GLY A 262 -10.60 45.82 21.24
C GLY A 262 -9.25 45.31 21.77
N ILE A 263 -8.32 46.22 22.06
CA ILE A 263 -6.95 45.88 22.49
C ILE A 263 -6.59 46.57 23.82
N LEU A 264 -6.14 45.78 24.80
CA LEU A 264 -5.47 46.25 26.02
C LEU A 264 -3.97 45.92 25.93
N GLU A 265 -3.10 46.92 25.88
CA GLU A 265 -1.64 46.72 25.86
C GLU A 265 -0.98 47.21 27.16
N LEU A 266 -0.27 46.29 27.81
CA LEU A 266 0.40 46.47 29.08
C LEU A 266 1.92 46.45 28.86
N THR A 267 2.58 47.58 29.09
CA THR A 267 4.04 47.75 28.96
C THR A 267 4.76 47.89 30.32
N GLY A 268 4.01 48.00 31.42
CA GLY A 268 4.53 48.04 32.79
C GLY A 268 5.05 46.68 33.29
N SER A 269 5.93 46.68 34.29
CA SER A 269 6.55 45.47 34.88
C SER A 269 5.59 44.67 35.75
N THR A 270 4.73 45.36 36.50
CA THR A 270 3.70 44.78 37.37
C THR A 270 2.37 45.50 37.14
N PRO A 271 1.72 45.32 35.98
CA PRO A 271 0.46 45.99 35.68
C PRO A 271 -0.64 45.48 36.61
N ALA A 272 -1.46 46.38 37.14
CA ALA A 272 -2.59 46.04 37.99
C ALA A 272 -3.86 46.75 37.55
N ILE A 273 -5.02 46.09 37.67
CA ILE A 273 -6.35 46.67 37.45
C ILE A 273 -7.23 46.31 38.64
N ASN A 274 -8.01 47.28 39.13
CA ASN A 274 -8.94 47.10 40.23
C ASN A 274 -10.37 47.25 39.70
N CYS A 275 -11.06 46.12 39.50
CA CYS A 275 -12.44 46.06 39.02
C CYS A 275 -13.22 44.94 39.72
N THR A 276 -14.55 45.00 39.71
CA THR A 276 -15.39 43.92 40.23
C THR A 276 -15.51 42.77 39.23
N THR A 277 -15.54 43.08 37.94
CA THR A 277 -15.64 42.09 36.87
C THR A 277 -14.69 42.45 35.73
N PHE A 278 -13.98 41.45 35.21
CA PHE A 278 -13.13 41.58 34.04
C PHE A 278 -13.64 40.66 32.92
N THR A 279 -14.13 41.25 31.84
CA THR A 279 -14.66 40.55 30.66
C THR A 279 -13.74 40.78 29.48
N ASN A 280 -13.00 39.74 29.07
CA ASN A 280 -12.08 39.82 27.94
C ASN A 280 -12.57 39.01 26.73
N ASN A 281 -13.23 39.69 25.79
CA ASN A 281 -13.59 39.14 24.48
C ASN A 281 -12.60 39.57 23.37
N GLY A 282 -11.69 40.50 23.66
CA GLY A 282 -10.71 41.05 22.73
C GLY A 282 -9.28 40.54 22.96
N THR A 283 -8.31 41.43 22.78
CA THR A 283 -6.87 41.11 22.83
C THR A 283 -6.19 41.79 24.00
N VAL A 284 -5.46 41.02 24.81
CA VAL A 284 -4.55 41.55 25.83
C VAL A 284 -3.10 41.30 25.40
N ILE A 285 -2.29 42.35 25.37
CA ILE A 285 -0.89 42.33 24.94
C ILE A 285 0.01 42.67 26.13
N TYR A 286 0.99 41.81 26.40
CA TYR A 286 2.06 42.05 27.38
C TYR A 286 3.37 42.33 26.63
N SER A 287 3.70 43.60 26.48
CA SER A 287 4.76 44.08 25.59
C SER A 287 5.91 44.78 26.30
N ARG A 288 6.15 44.52 27.58
CA ARG A 288 7.35 45.05 28.24
C ARG A 288 8.64 44.43 27.68
N VAL A 289 9.67 45.25 27.49
CA VAL A 289 11.06 44.78 27.35
C VAL A 289 11.60 44.46 28.75
N GLY A 290 11.82 43.18 29.05
CA GLY A 290 12.17 42.70 30.39
C GLY A 290 11.05 41.91 31.07
N SER A 291 11.35 41.32 32.23
CA SER A 291 10.40 40.49 32.99
C SER A 291 9.12 41.27 33.31
N GLN A 292 7.98 40.59 33.24
CA GLN A 292 6.67 41.20 33.43
C GLN A 292 5.74 40.21 34.13
N THR A 293 5.00 40.63 35.14
CA THR A 293 3.90 39.81 35.67
C THR A 293 2.66 40.00 34.80
N LEU A 294 1.83 38.96 34.70
CA LEU A 294 0.50 39.13 34.15
C LEU A 294 -0.35 39.98 35.10
N LEU A 295 -1.47 40.47 34.57
CA LEU A 295 -2.37 41.40 35.23
C LEU A 295 -2.78 40.88 36.61
N GLN A 296 -2.70 41.75 37.60
CA GLN A 296 -3.03 41.44 38.99
C GLN A 296 -4.01 42.45 39.59
N SER A 297 -4.66 42.06 40.69
CA SER A 297 -5.31 43.03 41.57
C SER A 297 -4.26 43.79 42.37
N ALA A 298 -4.48 45.08 42.60
CA ALA A 298 -3.45 45.95 43.15
C ALA A 298 -3.26 45.76 44.68
N SER A 299 -4.23 45.18 45.38
CA SER A 299 -4.10 44.70 46.77
C SER A 299 -5.15 43.61 47.11
N ALA A 300 -4.90 42.83 48.16
CA ALA A 300 -5.83 41.82 48.69
C ALA A 300 -7.17 42.42 49.15
N ALA A 301 -7.22 43.71 49.51
CA ALA A 301 -8.46 44.42 49.85
C ALA A 301 -9.39 44.65 48.64
N TYR A 302 -8.88 44.42 47.43
CA TYR A 302 -9.61 44.54 46.16
C TYR A 302 -9.95 43.17 45.55
N ALA A 303 -9.54 42.08 46.20
CA ALA A 303 -9.93 40.73 45.80
C ALA A 303 -11.36 40.47 46.24
N ILE A 304 -12.23 40.11 45.32
CA ILE A 304 -13.54 39.55 45.69
C ILE A 304 -13.28 38.13 46.19
N PRO A 305 -13.64 37.79 47.44
CA PRO A 305 -13.43 36.45 47.97
C PRO A 305 -14.07 35.39 47.06
N GLY A 306 -13.28 34.43 46.59
CA GLY A 306 -13.76 33.31 45.76
C GLY A 306 -13.74 33.54 44.24
N THR A 307 -13.29 34.69 43.72
CA THR A 307 -13.10 34.89 42.28
C THR A 307 -11.62 35.05 41.91
N THR A 308 -11.19 34.37 40.86
CA THR A 308 -9.89 34.61 40.22
C THR A 308 -10.09 35.58 39.07
N LEU A 309 -9.90 36.88 39.31
CA LEU A 309 -9.86 37.87 38.24
C LEU A 309 -8.64 37.62 37.32
N PHE A 310 -8.74 38.01 36.05
CA PHE A 310 -7.64 37.97 35.06
C PHE A 310 -7.09 36.57 34.71
N ASN A 311 -7.89 35.53 34.94
CA ASN A 311 -7.59 34.15 34.53
C ASN A 311 -8.02 33.85 33.09
N ASN A 312 -9.07 34.49 32.59
CA ASN A 312 -9.64 34.19 31.27
C ASN A 312 -9.18 35.19 30.20
N TYR A 313 -8.61 34.67 29.12
CA TYR A 313 -8.18 35.43 27.96
C TYR A 313 -8.85 34.92 26.70
N SER A 314 -9.49 35.81 25.92
CA SER A 314 -9.86 35.51 24.54
C SER A 314 -8.61 35.39 23.69
N THR A 315 -7.93 36.52 23.45
CA THR A 315 -6.60 36.56 22.83
C THR A 315 -5.56 37.09 23.81
N LEU A 316 -4.45 36.37 23.95
CA LEU A 316 -3.29 36.71 24.77
C LEU A 316 -2.04 36.80 23.89
N ILE A 317 -1.42 37.98 23.81
CA ILE A 317 -0.18 38.20 23.08
C ILE A 317 0.95 38.52 24.07
N LEU A 318 2.02 37.72 24.01
CA LEU A 318 3.23 37.92 24.79
C LEU A 318 4.34 38.37 23.83
N SER A 319 4.86 39.58 24.01
CA SER A 319 5.81 40.19 23.07
C SER A 319 7.09 40.68 23.72
N ASN A 320 8.05 41.05 22.86
CA ASN A 320 9.38 41.54 23.20
C ASN A 320 10.28 40.48 23.83
N SER A 321 10.76 40.62 25.07
CA SER A 321 11.78 39.73 25.65
C SER A 321 11.49 39.36 27.10
N ASN A 322 12.11 38.26 27.54
CA ASN A 322 12.05 37.71 28.90
C ASN A 322 10.69 37.09 29.28
N THR A 323 10.63 36.59 30.51
CA THR A 323 9.49 35.81 31.04
C THR A 323 8.32 36.69 31.45
N LYS A 324 7.14 36.29 31.00
CA LYS A 324 5.82 36.78 31.38
C LYS A 324 5.26 35.82 32.43
N THR A 325 5.10 36.28 33.67
CA THR A 325 4.84 35.39 34.80
C THR A 325 3.37 35.46 35.19
N PRO A 326 2.59 34.37 35.03
CA PRO A 326 1.23 34.32 35.55
C PRO A 326 1.27 34.33 37.07
N ILE A 327 0.26 34.96 37.68
CA ILE A 327 0.07 34.99 39.15
C ILE A 327 -1.12 34.14 39.60
N ALA A 328 -1.87 33.59 38.65
CA ALA A 328 -3.01 32.69 38.81
C ALA A 328 -3.02 31.72 37.62
N PRO A 329 -3.71 30.57 37.70
CA PRO A 329 -3.98 29.73 36.54
C PRO A 329 -4.67 30.55 35.44
N ILE A 330 -4.25 30.37 34.19
CA ILE A 330 -4.82 31.11 33.05
C ILE A 330 -5.45 30.17 32.03
N THR A 331 -6.54 30.63 31.43
CA THR A 331 -7.29 29.95 30.37
C THR A 331 -7.31 30.84 29.13
N VAL A 332 -7.00 30.27 27.96
CA VAL A 332 -7.04 30.96 26.67
C VAL A 332 -8.08 30.30 25.78
N SER A 333 -9.08 31.07 25.34
CA SER A 333 -10.21 30.54 24.55
C SER A 333 -10.07 30.71 23.03
N SER A 334 -9.22 31.62 22.55
CA SER A 334 -9.02 31.85 21.10
C SER A 334 -7.57 31.74 20.67
N LEU A 335 -6.69 32.66 21.09
CA LEU A 335 -5.32 32.74 20.58
C LEU A 335 -4.31 33.05 21.69
N LEU A 336 -3.27 32.22 21.79
CA LEU A 336 -2.04 32.53 22.50
C LEU A 336 -0.93 32.79 21.49
N LYS A 337 -0.40 34.01 21.44
CA LYS A 337 0.66 34.39 20.48
C LYS A 337 1.92 34.84 21.19
N PHE A 338 3.06 34.31 20.76
CA PHE A 338 4.39 34.76 21.17
C PHE A 338 5.07 35.53 20.05
N THR A 339 5.68 36.66 20.37
CA THR A 339 6.51 37.45 19.44
C THR A 339 7.84 37.85 20.11
N GLY A 340 8.90 38.03 19.30
CA GLY A 340 10.24 38.35 19.81
C GLY A 340 10.91 37.15 20.49
N THR A 341 11.22 37.26 21.78
CA THR A 341 11.83 36.23 22.64
C THR A 341 11.06 36.07 23.96
N ALA A 342 9.78 36.46 23.97
CA ALA A 342 8.92 36.33 25.14
C ALA A 342 8.72 34.85 25.51
N THR A 343 8.74 34.57 26.82
CA THR A 343 8.45 33.24 27.38
C THR A 343 7.33 33.35 28.40
N LEU A 344 6.56 32.28 28.63
CA LEU A 344 5.55 32.19 29.67
C LEU A 344 6.10 31.40 30.86
N GLY A 345 6.05 31.99 32.06
CA GLY A 345 6.52 31.38 33.30
C GLY A 345 5.47 30.52 34.01
N ALA A 346 4.62 29.79 33.29
CA ALA A 346 3.61 28.93 33.89
C ALA A 346 4.27 27.72 34.61
N THR A 347 3.60 27.21 35.64
CA THR A 347 4.09 26.11 36.50
C THR A 347 2.96 25.14 36.80
N ALA A 348 3.25 23.98 37.37
CA ALA A 348 2.20 23.03 37.77
C ALA A 348 1.17 23.63 38.76
N SER A 349 1.59 24.57 39.61
CA SER A 349 0.70 25.29 40.53
C SER A 349 -0.06 26.46 39.89
N LEU A 350 0.43 26.96 38.75
CA LEU A 350 -0.15 28.09 38.00
C LEU A 350 -0.19 27.73 36.50
N PRO A 351 -1.05 26.77 36.10
CA PRO A 351 -1.02 26.24 34.75
C PRO A 351 -1.65 27.17 33.72
N LEU A 352 -1.26 26.98 32.46
CA LEU A 352 -1.96 27.48 31.27
C LEU A 352 -2.90 26.39 30.75
N THR A 353 -4.16 26.73 30.49
CA THR A 353 -5.14 25.87 29.81
C THR A 353 -5.59 26.51 28.50
N MET A 354 -5.37 25.82 27.38
CA MET A 354 -5.93 26.18 26.08
C MET A 354 -7.30 25.48 25.93
N LEU A 355 -8.36 26.21 25.56
CA LEU A 355 -9.67 25.61 25.33
C LEU A 355 -9.77 24.95 23.95
N ASP A 356 -10.78 24.10 23.75
CA ASP A 356 -11.09 23.49 22.47
C ASP A 356 -11.24 24.54 21.35
N GLY A 357 -10.67 24.26 20.18
CA GLY A 357 -10.67 25.16 19.01
C GLY A 357 -9.67 26.32 19.07
N SER A 358 -8.99 26.54 20.19
CA SER A 358 -8.00 27.62 20.33
C SER A 358 -6.70 27.35 19.57
N THR A 359 -5.87 28.39 19.40
CA THR A 359 -4.59 28.33 18.68
C THR A 359 -3.42 28.84 19.51
N VAL A 360 -2.29 28.15 19.45
CA VAL A 360 -0.99 28.65 19.93
C VAL A 360 -0.14 29.04 18.72
N GLU A 361 0.21 30.32 18.58
CA GLU A 361 1.08 30.84 17.51
C GLU A 361 2.46 31.22 18.07
N ARG A 362 3.52 30.60 17.52
CA ARG A 362 4.92 30.86 17.89
C ARG A 362 5.65 31.62 16.80
N SER A 363 5.80 32.93 16.99
CA SER A 363 6.52 33.84 16.08
C SER A 363 7.77 34.43 16.78
N VAL A 364 8.51 33.59 17.52
CA VAL A 364 9.70 33.95 18.32
C VAL A 364 11.01 33.53 17.65
N THR A 365 12.00 34.42 17.65
CA THR A 365 13.25 34.23 16.90
C THR A 365 14.27 33.31 17.59
N SER A 366 14.09 32.97 18.87
CA SER A 366 14.90 31.98 19.60
C SER A 366 14.27 31.58 20.95
N GLY A 367 14.50 30.34 21.40
CA GLY A 367 14.21 29.88 22.77
C GLY A 367 12.89 29.09 23.00
N THR A 368 12.68 28.69 24.26
CA THR A 368 11.47 27.97 24.74
C THR A 368 10.41 28.99 25.18
N SER A 369 9.38 29.24 24.36
CA SER A 369 8.35 30.22 24.74
C SER A 369 7.32 29.67 25.73
N LEU A 370 7.07 28.36 25.74
CA LEU A 370 6.31 27.68 26.79
C LEU A 370 7.24 26.93 27.75
N PRO A 371 6.80 26.74 29.01
CA PRO A 371 7.55 25.99 30.01
C PRO A 371 7.57 24.48 29.70
N SER A 372 8.65 23.81 30.11
CA SER A 372 8.84 22.35 29.93
C SER A 372 8.46 21.53 31.16
N ALA A 373 7.92 22.16 32.21
CA ALA A 373 7.58 21.46 33.45
C ALA A 373 6.28 20.67 33.29
N LEU A 374 6.26 19.44 33.81
CA LEU A 374 5.07 18.60 33.88
C LEU A 374 3.92 19.36 34.53
N GLY A 375 2.77 19.43 33.85
CA GLY A 375 1.54 20.06 34.38
C GLY A 375 1.49 21.57 34.22
N ALA A 376 2.45 22.20 33.53
CA ALA A 376 2.44 23.64 33.32
C ALA A 376 1.54 24.11 32.16
N VAL A 377 1.23 23.24 31.18
CA VAL A 377 0.43 23.58 29.99
C VAL A 377 -0.53 22.45 29.62
N PHE A 378 -1.83 22.77 29.54
CA PHE A 378 -2.93 21.90 29.13
C PHE A 378 -3.47 22.27 27.74
N TYR A 379 -3.49 21.29 26.83
CA TYR A 379 -3.99 21.44 25.45
C TYR A 379 -5.44 20.94 25.36
N GLY A 380 -6.35 21.55 26.13
CA GLY A 380 -7.72 21.12 26.28
C GLY A 380 -8.08 20.78 27.72
N GLN A 381 -9.38 20.62 27.97
CA GLN A 381 -9.95 20.16 29.25
C GLN A 381 -10.39 18.70 29.17
N LEU A 382 -10.76 18.22 27.98
CA LEU A 382 -11.14 16.83 27.70
C LEU A 382 -10.15 16.16 26.75
N SER A 383 -10.09 14.82 26.76
CA SER A 383 -9.25 14.04 25.83
C SER A 383 -9.62 14.20 24.35
N THR A 384 -10.81 14.74 24.08
CA THR A 384 -11.37 14.98 22.74
C THR A 384 -11.05 16.37 22.20
N ASP A 385 -10.67 17.32 23.05
CA ASP A 385 -10.44 18.71 22.67
C ASP A 385 -9.26 18.82 21.70
N LEU A 386 -9.35 19.76 20.77
CA LEU A 386 -8.38 20.02 19.72
C LEU A 386 -7.84 21.44 19.84
N VAL A 387 -6.53 21.56 20.06
CA VAL A 387 -5.82 22.85 20.08
C VAL A 387 -4.88 22.94 18.89
N ASN A 388 -5.02 23.98 18.08
CA ASN A 388 -4.17 24.22 16.92
C ASN A 388 -2.81 24.81 17.35
N VAL A 389 -1.75 24.47 16.62
CA VAL A 389 -0.40 24.98 16.88
C VAL A 389 0.19 25.49 15.57
N THR A 390 0.61 26.76 15.54
CA THR A 390 1.25 27.39 14.39
C THR A 390 2.66 27.81 14.76
N ILE A 391 3.63 27.32 13.98
CA ILE A 391 5.06 27.59 14.15
C ILE A 391 5.49 28.56 13.03
N GLY A 392 5.56 29.84 13.39
CA GLY A 392 5.90 30.94 12.49
C GLY A 392 7.40 31.29 12.45
N SER A 393 8.24 30.59 13.21
CA SER A 393 9.65 30.92 13.40
C SER A 393 10.47 29.70 13.86
N THR A 394 11.77 29.67 13.56
CA THR A 394 12.63 28.51 13.82
C THR A 394 12.79 28.23 15.32
N ILE A 395 12.49 26.99 15.72
CA ILE A 395 12.51 26.49 17.08
C ILE A 395 13.40 25.24 17.12
N THR A 396 14.54 25.34 17.80
CA THR A 396 15.57 24.30 17.87
C THR A 396 15.48 23.37 19.08
N ASN A 397 14.72 23.73 20.11
CA ASN A 397 14.48 22.88 21.28
C ASN A 397 13.03 23.06 21.77
N SER A 398 12.17 22.06 21.57
CA SER A 398 10.82 22.06 22.10
C SER A 398 10.63 20.94 23.14
N ASN A 399 11.19 21.15 24.34
CA ASN A 399 10.82 20.32 25.50
C ASN A 399 9.33 20.49 25.90
N GLU A 400 8.67 21.46 25.28
CA GLU A 400 7.24 21.82 25.31
C GLU A 400 6.30 20.65 24.94
N PHE A 401 6.82 19.59 24.31
CA PHE A 401 6.04 18.42 23.90
C PHE A 401 6.42 17.12 24.66
N VAL A 402 7.26 17.23 25.70
CA VAL A 402 7.67 16.09 26.52
C VAL A 402 6.55 15.76 27.52
N SER A 403 5.79 14.70 27.20
CA SER A 403 4.87 13.91 28.03
C SER A 403 4.05 14.65 29.09
N SER A 404 2.75 14.85 28.82
CA SER A 404 1.58 14.76 29.74
C SER A 404 1.72 15.27 31.19
N PRO A 405 0.78 16.09 31.68
CA PRO A 405 -0.37 15.45 32.30
C PRO A 405 -1.64 16.15 31.87
N THR A 406 -1.96 16.22 30.56
CA THR A 406 -3.06 17.10 30.14
C THR A 406 -4.01 16.46 29.11
N PRO A 407 -5.34 16.58 29.32
CA PRO A 407 -6.35 16.17 28.35
C PRO A 407 -6.19 16.94 27.02
N GLY A 408 -6.57 16.30 25.93
CA GLY A 408 -6.72 16.89 24.59
C GLY A 408 -5.58 16.55 23.61
N LYS A 409 -5.80 16.83 22.33
CA LYS A 409 -4.89 16.52 21.21
C LYS A 409 -4.48 17.80 20.48
N VAL A 410 -3.35 17.75 19.78
CA VAL A 410 -3.05 18.81 18.81
C VAL A 410 -4.03 18.64 17.65
N GLY A 411 -4.79 19.68 17.34
CA GLY A 411 -5.65 19.76 16.16
C GLY A 411 -4.79 19.82 14.90
N THR A 412 -4.68 21.01 14.32
CA THR A 412 -3.78 21.25 13.18
C THR A 412 -2.43 21.77 13.67
N LEU A 413 -1.36 21.07 13.31
CA LEU A 413 0.02 21.55 13.43
C LEU A 413 0.44 22.21 12.11
N THR A 414 0.66 23.52 12.13
CA THR A 414 1.09 24.31 10.97
C THR A 414 2.54 24.75 11.15
N ILE A 415 3.41 24.41 10.21
CA ILE A 415 4.80 24.90 10.13
C ILE A 415 4.89 25.82 8.92
N ASN A 416 5.25 27.10 9.14
CA ASN A 416 5.34 28.07 8.07
C ASN A 416 6.56 27.85 7.16
N SER A 417 6.53 28.45 5.98
CA SER A 417 7.64 28.37 5.02
C SER A 417 8.94 28.93 5.60
N GLY A 418 10.05 28.24 5.34
CA GLY A 418 11.39 28.62 5.83
C GLY A 418 11.63 28.36 7.32
N VAL A 419 10.68 27.75 8.03
CA VAL A 419 10.76 27.49 9.47
C VAL A 419 11.26 26.08 9.76
N THR A 420 12.19 25.94 10.71
CA THR A 420 12.59 24.64 11.26
C THR A 420 11.99 24.44 12.64
N TYR A 421 11.33 23.30 12.86
CA TYR A 421 10.69 22.94 14.12
C TYR A 421 11.25 21.61 14.64
N THR A 422 12.04 21.67 15.72
CA THR A 422 12.68 20.49 16.32
C THR A 422 11.85 19.92 17.46
N VAL A 423 11.46 18.66 17.34
CA VAL A 423 10.63 17.88 18.26
C VAL A 423 11.50 16.88 19.01
N THR A 424 11.43 16.91 20.34
CA THR A 424 12.22 16.02 21.22
C THR A 424 11.37 15.01 22.01
N GLY A 425 10.03 15.02 21.83
CA GLY A 425 9.09 14.14 22.53
C GLY A 425 7.86 13.73 21.69
N GLY A 426 7.15 12.68 22.13
CA GLY A 426 6.03 12.08 21.38
C GLY A 426 4.72 12.85 21.46
N ARG A 427 4.00 12.88 20.33
CA ARG A 427 2.75 13.65 20.17
C ARG A 427 1.83 13.03 19.12
N THR A 428 0.55 13.35 19.25
CA THR A 428 -0.48 13.08 18.26
C THR A 428 -1.05 14.40 17.74
N ALA A 429 -0.97 14.60 16.43
CA ALA A 429 -1.64 15.68 15.72
C ALA A 429 -2.80 15.12 14.88
N THR A 430 -3.91 15.85 14.81
CA THR A 430 -4.99 15.55 13.87
C THR A 430 -4.51 15.87 12.47
N ASN A 431 -4.17 17.12 12.15
CA ASN A 431 -3.66 17.47 10.81
C ASN A 431 -2.25 18.06 10.90
N VAL A 432 -1.47 17.90 9.83
CA VAL A 432 -0.14 18.51 9.69
C VAL A 432 -0.09 19.31 8.39
N VAL A 433 0.07 20.62 8.50
CA VAL A 433 0.36 21.53 7.39
C VAL A 433 1.85 21.89 7.47
N ASN A 434 2.71 21.15 6.79
CA ASN A 434 4.15 21.34 6.84
C ASN A 434 4.64 22.09 5.59
N ASN A 435 4.97 23.38 5.72
CA ASN A 435 5.65 24.16 4.67
C ASN A 435 7.15 24.39 4.98
N GLY A 436 7.66 23.83 6.09
CA GLY A 436 9.02 24.03 6.57
C GLY A 436 9.78 22.71 6.75
N ILE A 437 10.53 22.59 7.85
CA ILE A 437 11.26 21.38 8.23
C ILE A 437 10.84 20.97 9.63
N ILE A 438 10.30 19.75 9.78
CA ILE A 438 10.11 19.11 11.09
C ILE A 438 11.32 18.24 11.36
N VAL A 439 12.00 18.45 12.48
CA VAL A 439 13.18 17.67 12.87
C VAL A 439 12.83 16.82 14.09
N LEU A 440 12.84 15.50 13.98
CA LEU A 440 12.50 14.59 15.08
C LEU A 440 13.77 14.09 15.77
N LEU A 441 14.33 14.82 16.74
CA LEU A 441 15.53 14.43 17.49
C LEU A 441 15.16 13.95 18.91
N PRO A 442 14.69 12.70 19.10
CA PRO A 442 14.44 12.15 20.43
C PRO A 442 15.72 12.09 21.28
N THR A 443 15.62 12.45 22.56
CA THR A 443 16.59 12.01 23.59
C THR A 443 16.28 10.59 24.09
N THR A 444 15.03 10.14 23.94
CA THR A 444 14.52 8.78 24.20
C THR A 444 13.50 8.41 23.13
N SER A 445 13.28 7.11 22.86
CA SER A 445 12.28 6.67 21.86
C SER A 445 10.90 7.31 22.07
N PHE A 446 10.34 7.91 21.02
CA PHE A 446 8.97 8.43 21.03
C PHE A 446 8.25 8.17 19.70
N THR A 447 6.92 8.29 19.72
CA THR A 447 6.08 8.20 18.52
C THR A 447 5.50 9.56 18.12
N PHE A 448 5.72 9.97 16.88
CA PHE A 448 5.02 11.08 16.22
C PHE A 448 3.83 10.52 15.43
N THR A 449 2.61 10.83 15.87
CA THR A 449 1.37 10.31 15.27
C THR A 449 0.64 11.39 14.50
N ILE A 450 0.24 11.09 13.25
CA ILE A 450 -0.62 11.93 12.41
C ILE A 450 -1.93 11.18 12.16
N ASN A 451 -3.06 11.69 12.67
CA ASN A 451 -4.35 10.99 12.58
C ASN A 451 -5.24 11.44 11.40
N GLY A 452 -4.94 12.56 10.77
CA GLY A 452 -5.79 13.21 9.77
C GLY A 452 -5.01 13.40 8.47
N THR A 453 -4.95 14.63 7.95
CA THR A 453 -4.31 14.94 6.67
C THR A 453 -2.92 15.57 6.82
N ILE A 454 -2.12 15.42 5.77
CA ILE A 454 -0.78 15.98 5.57
C ILE A 454 -0.85 16.88 4.34
N SER A 455 -0.44 18.13 4.48
CA SER A 455 -0.36 19.08 3.36
C SER A 455 0.87 19.98 3.48
N GLY A 456 1.14 20.72 2.41
CA GLY A 456 2.32 21.58 2.29
C GLY A 456 3.49 20.90 1.58
N THR A 457 4.57 21.66 1.38
CA THR A 457 5.76 21.26 0.60
C THR A 457 7.00 20.99 1.46
N GLY A 458 6.85 21.04 2.78
CA GLY A 458 7.92 20.86 3.75
C GLY A 458 8.40 19.42 3.88
N THR A 459 9.43 19.22 4.68
CA THR A 459 10.10 17.91 4.88
C THR A 459 10.23 17.51 6.36
N ILE A 460 10.51 16.23 6.60
CA ILE A 460 10.86 15.66 7.91
C ILE A 460 12.34 15.22 7.92
N SER A 461 13.08 15.50 9.01
CA SER A 461 14.51 15.19 9.18
C SER A 461 14.84 14.61 10.56
N GLY A 462 16.01 13.99 10.72
CA GLY A 462 16.64 13.71 12.02
C GLY A 462 16.05 12.55 12.82
N HIS A 463 15.21 11.72 12.19
CA HIS A 463 14.24 10.81 12.80
C HIS A 463 14.75 9.38 13.06
N THR A 464 16.07 9.20 13.14
CA THR A 464 16.74 7.89 13.21
C THR A 464 16.33 7.02 14.40
N ASN A 465 15.87 7.62 15.50
CA ASN A 465 15.37 6.93 16.71
C ASN A 465 13.87 7.20 16.98
N ALA A 466 13.19 7.92 16.08
CA ALA A 466 11.78 8.26 16.23
C ALA A 466 10.89 7.25 15.48
N SER A 467 9.71 6.98 16.05
CA SER A 467 8.65 6.23 15.39
C SER A 467 7.67 7.20 14.74
N ILE A 468 7.34 6.99 13.47
CA ILE A 468 6.32 7.77 12.76
C ILE A 468 5.11 6.87 12.54
N THR A 469 3.94 7.31 12.99
CA THR A 469 2.68 6.57 12.86
C THR A 469 1.63 7.40 12.15
N PHE A 470 1.04 6.85 11.09
CA PHE A 470 -0.15 7.42 10.47
C PHE A 470 -1.38 6.69 10.99
N GLY A 471 -2.20 7.37 11.78
CA GLY A 471 -3.40 6.80 12.40
C GLY A 471 -4.69 7.41 11.88
N GLY A 472 -5.81 7.10 12.55
CA GLY A 472 -7.11 7.72 12.34
C GLY A 472 -8.07 6.94 11.45
N ALA A 473 -9.35 7.33 11.51
CA ALA A 473 -10.46 6.66 10.83
C ALA A 473 -10.94 7.44 9.59
N ASN A 474 -10.02 8.09 8.89
CA ASN A 474 -10.32 9.00 7.79
C ASN A 474 -10.19 8.30 6.44
N ASP A 475 -11.15 8.55 5.56
CA ASP A 475 -11.19 8.02 4.19
C ASP A 475 -10.12 8.67 3.30
N GLY A 476 -9.76 7.97 2.23
CA GLY A 476 -8.89 8.48 1.17
C GLY A 476 -7.43 8.68 1.57
N ASN A 477 -6.70 9.36 0.69
CA ASN A 477 -5.29 9.66 0.91
C ASN A 477 -5.11 10.79 1.93
N ALA A 478 -4.32 10.55 2.97
CA ALA A 478 -3.95 11.57 3.95
C ALA A 478 -3.14 12.71 3.34
N GLY A 479 -2.41 12.45 2.25
CA GLY A 479 -1.50 13.38 1.60
C GLY A 479 -0.09 12.81 1.50
N THR A 480 0.85 13.67 1.11
CA THR A 480 2.23 13.28 0.79
C THR A 480 3.18 13.66 1.92
N LEU A 481 3.94 12.69 2.42
CA LEU A 481 5.03 12.91 3.36
C LEU A 481 6.36 12.98 2.62
N ASN A 482 7.09 14.08 2.82
CA ASN A 482 8.44 14.25 2.28
C ASN A 482 9.48 14.23 3.41
N PHE A 483 10.63 13.65 3.14
CA PHE A 483 11.80 13.60 4.01
C PHE A 483 12.92 14.48 3.44
N THR A 484 13.75 15.03 4.33
CA THR A 484 14.87 15.87 3.93
C THR A 484 15.95 15.00 3.28
N SER A 485 16.39 15.36 2.07
CA SER A 485 17.48 14.69 1.38
C SER A 485 18.75 14.63 2.26
N GLY A 486 19.40 13.46 2.29
CA GLY A 486 20.53 13.15 3.17
C GLY A 486 20.16 12.74 4.61
N SER A 487 18.88 12.79 5.01
CA SER A 487 18.41 12.53 6.39
C SER A 487 17.22 11.57 6.42
N GLN A 488 17.16 10.64 5.47
CA GLN A 488 16.00 9.80 5.18
C GLN A 488 16.05 8.48 5.96
N PHE A 489 16.08 8.54 7.30
CA PHE A 489 16.23 7.35 8.15
C PHE A 489 15.18 7.28 9.25
N ALA A 490 14.37 6.22 9.26
CA ALA A 490 13.36 5.96 10.29
C ALA A 490 13.66 4.67 11.06
N ASN A 491 13.48 4.67 12.38
CA ASN A 491 13.51 3.44 13.17
C ASN A 491 12.24 2.61 12.95
N ILE A 492 11.08 3.28 13.07
CA ILE A 492 9.77 2.68 12.90
C ILE A 492 8.91 3.57 12.02
N LEU A 493 8.30 2.98 11.00
CA LEU A 493 7.27 3.61 10.17
C LEU A 493 6.02 2.74 10.22
N THR A 494 4.90 3.30 10.67
CA THR A 494 3.65 2.55 10.82
C THR A 494 2.50 3.24 10.11
N ILE A 495 1.70 2.46 9.36
CA ILE A 495 0.38 2.88 8.89
C ILE A 495 -0.72 2.11 9.64
N ASN A 496 -1.66 2.83 10.22
CA ASN A 496 -2.78 2.33 11.00
C ASN A 496 -4.04 3.18 10.74
N ARG A 497 -4.41 3.33 9.46
CA ARG A 497 -5.56 4.14 9.04
C ARG A 497 -6.73 3.27 8.63
N THR A 498 -7.92 3.50 9.18
CA THR A 498 -9.06 2.56 9.03
C THR A 498 -10.21 3.05 8.13
N GLY A 499 -10.12 4.24 7.53
CA GLY A 499 -11.15 4.74 6.60
C GLY A 499 -11.17 4.00 5.24
N LEU A 500 -12.23 4.22 4.47
CA LEU A 500 -12.38 3.70 3.12
C LEU A 500 -11.27 4.26 2.21
N ASN A 501 -10.55 3.38 1.50
CA ASN A 501 -9.40 3.75 0.68
C ASN A 501 -8.32 4.56 1.45
N ALA A 502 -8.26 4.39 2.77
CA ALA A 502 -7.31 5.09 3.61
C ALA A 502 -5.88 4.80 3.18
N SER A 503 -5.14 5.85 2.85
CA SER A 503 -3.76 5.73 2.38
C SER A 503 -2.89 6.91 2.82
N VAL A 504 -1.58 6.76 2.67
CA VAL A 504 -0.58 7.83 2.84
C VAL A 504 0.44 7.68 1.73
N THR A 505 0.84 8.78 1.10
CA THR A 505 1.87 8.78 0.06
C THR A 505 3.21 9.20 0.61
N LEU A 506 4.27 8.47 0.28
CA LEU A 506 5.64 8.94 0.43
C LEU A 506 6.02 9.73 -0.83
N GLY A 507 6.49 10.96 -0.66
CA GLY A 507 6.95 11.80 -1.77
C GLY A 507 8.46 11.76 -2.00
N THR A 508 9.20 11.15 -1.07
CA THR A 508 10.65 10.97 -1.16
C THR A 508 11.08 9.63 -0.55
N PRO A 509 12.23 9.08 -0.94
CA PRO A 509 12.83 7.90 -0.31
C PRO A 509 12.93 7.98 1.21
N VAL A 510 12.75 6.85 1.89
CA VAL A 510 12.99 6.64 3.31
C VAL A 510 13.65 5.28 3.53
N THR A 511 14.73 5.26 4.30
CA THR A 511 15.39 4.05 4.74
C THR A 511 14.91 3.71 6.15
N ILE A 512 14.27 2.56 6.31
CA ILE A 512 13.89 2.03 7.61
C ILE A 512 15.07 1.21 8.13
N LEU A 513 15.97 1.86 8.87
CA LEU A 513 17.23 1.31 9.36
C LEU A 513 17.49 1.82 10.79
N SER A 514 17.96 0.92 11.64
CA SER A 514 18.30 1.22 13.02
C SER A 514 19.75 1.64 13.09
N ILE A 515 20.01 2.71 13.85
CA ILE A 515 21.37 3.16 14.16
C ILE A 515 21.79 2.78 15.60
N SER A 516 20.96 2.03 16.35
CA SER A 516 21.14 1.71 17.78
C SER A 516 20.21 0.55 18.19
N PRO A 517 20.58 -0.41 19.06
CA PRO A 517 20.30 -1.86 18.96
C PRO A 517 18.83 -2.34 19.10
N THR A 518 17.83 -1.50 18.88
CA THR A 518 16.42 -1.89 18.73
C THR A 518 16.12 -2.39 17.32
N SER A 519 15.23 -3.38 17.21
CA SER A 519 14.72 -3.88 15.92
C SER A 519 13.97 -2.80 15.14
N THR A 520 14.33 -2.56 13.89
CA THR A 520 13.54 -1.69 13.00
C THR A 520 12.25 -2.35 12.58
N THR A 521 11.19 -1.55 12.42
CA THR A 521 9.86 -2.08 12.07
C THR A 521 9.14 -1.24 11.03
N LEU A 522 8.71 -1.88 9.94
CA LEU A 522 7.64 -1.38 9.08
C LEU A 522 6.31 -1.98 9.56
N GLY A 523 5.47 -1.16 10.18
CA GLY A 523 4.16 -1.55 10.70
C GLY A 523 3.05 -1.34 9.67
N LEU A 524 2.41 -2.43 9.24
CA LEU A 524 1.29 -2.40 8.31
C LEU A 524 0.01 -2.83 9.03
N SER A 525 -0.60 -1.91 9.76
CA SER A 525 -1.76 -2.20 10.63
C SER A 525 -3.10 -1.99 9.95
N ALA A 526 -3.28 -0.90 9.22
CA ALA A 526 -4.48 -0.62 8.43
C ALA A 526 -4.19 0.44 7.37
N GLY A 527 -4.92 0.40 6.24
CA GLY A 527 -4.73 1.30 5.10
C GLY A 527 -3.57 0.89 4.18
N THR A 528 -3.35 1.68 3.13
CA THR A 528 -2.26 1.45 2.16
C THR A 528 -1.18 2.52 2.29
N LEU A 529 0.06 2.09 2.53
CA LEU A 529 1.22 2.97 2.41
C LEU A 529 1.66 2.98 0.94
N ILE A 530 1.40 4.09 0.26
CA ILE A 530 1.77 4.33 -1.13
C ILE A 530 3.23 4.77 -1.12
N ASN A 531 4.13 3.82 -1.37
CA ASN A 531 5.56 4.05 -1.28
C ASN A 531 6.21 4.32 -2.63
N SER A 532 5.69 3.83 -3.76
CA SER A 532 6.30 4.09 -5.09
C SER A 532 7.82 3.82 -5.14
N ASP A 533 8.24 2.66 -4.62
CA ASP A 533 9.64 2.22 -4.48
C ASP A 533 10.53 3.07 -3.56
N PHE A 534 9.93 3.95 -2.73
CA PHE A 534 10.66 4.83 -1.82
C PHE A 534 11.06 4.19 -0.49
N ILE A 535 10.56 3.00 -0.14
CA ILE A 535 10.99 2.34 1.09
C ILE A 535 12.22 1.48 0.82
N THR A 536 13.30 1.74 1.55
CA THR A 536 14.43 0.82 1.69
C THR A 536 14.42 0.24 3.10
N LEU A 537 14.50 -1.08 3.23
CA LEU A 537 14.61 -1.75 4.53
C LEU A 537 16.08 -2.09 4.81
N GLY A 538 16.56 -1.74 6.00
CA GLY A 538 17.88 -2.15 6.46
C GLY A 538 17.99 -3.66 6.72
N ASP A 539 19.23 -4.15 6.82
CA ASP A 539 19.50 -5.54 7.18
C ASP A 539 18.92 -5.88 8.55
N GLY A 540 18.16 -6.97 8.62
CA GLY A 540 17.51 -7.44 9.85
C GLY A 540 16.20 -6.74 10.18
N ALA A 541 15.65 -5.95 9.25
CA ALA A 541 14.38 -5.27 9.45
C ALA A 541 13.22 -6.24 9.71
N ILE A 542 12.22 -5.75 10.45
CA ILE A 542 10.97 -6.46 10.70
C ILE A 542 9.85 -5.78 9.90
N ILE A 543 9.07 -6.56 9.17
CA ILE A 543 7.74 -6.13 8.73
C ILE A 543 6.71 -6.77 9.66
N SER A 544 5.90 -5.95 10.30
CA SER A 544 4.78 -6.41 11.14
C SER A 544 3.47 -6.06 10.47
N ARG A 545 2.80 -7.06 9.88
CA ARG A 545 1.52 -6.91 9.17
C ARG A 545 0.36 -7.42 10.01
N SER A 546 -0.36 -6.50 10.64
CA SER A 546 -1.64 -6.78 11.30
C SER A 546 -2.85 -6.36 10.45
N GLY A 547 -2.64 -5.71 9.30
CA GLY A 547 -3.74 -5.46 8.37
C GLY A 547 -3.39 -4.75 7.08
N GLY A 548 -2.69 -3.61 7.14
CA GLY A 548 -2.44 -2.73 6.01
C GLY A 548 -1.69 -3.37 4.83
N SER A 549 -1.44 -2.57 3.80
CA SER A 549 -0.81 -3.00 2.55
C SER A 549 0.20 -1.99 2.03
N LEU A 550 1.04 -2.47 1.11
CA LEU A 550 1.90 -1.65 0.27
C LEU A 550 1.35 -1.65 -1.16
N ASP A 551 1.61 -0.58 -1.91
CA ASP A 551 1.33 -0.46 -3.35
C ASP A 551 2.45 -1.02 -4.24
N ALA A 552 3.68 -1.11 -3.72
CA ALA A 552 4.87 -1.61 -4.38
C ALA A 552 5.80 -2.31 -3.38
N ALA A 553 6.70 -3.16 -3.86
CA ALA A 553 7.68 -3.84 -3.01
C ALA A 553 8.73 -2.85 -2.49
N PRO A 554 9.09 -2.88 -1.19
CA PRO A 554 10.22 -2.11 -0.71
C PRO A 554 11.52 -2.70 -1.27
N ILE A 555 12.57 -1.87 -1.34
CA ILE A 555 13.93 -2.36 -1.54
C ILE A 555 14.34 -3.08 -0.25
N PHE A 556 14.37 -4.41 -0.30
CA PHE A 556 14.73 -5.21 0.87
C PHE A 556 16.24 -5.19 1.11
N GLY A 557 16.64 -5.17 2.38
CA GLY A 557 18.01 -5.47 2.80
C GLY A 557 18.36 -6.95 2.62
N ASN A 558 19.53 -7.34 3.10
CA ASN A 558 20.04 -8.71 2.99
C ASN A 558 19.22 -9.73 3.79
N THR A 559 18.64 -9.32 4.93
CA THR A 559 17.84 -10.20 5.80
C THR A 559 16.59 -9.50 6.32
N LEU A 560 15.49 -10.23 6.45
CA LEU A 560 14.17 -9.73 6.85
C LEU A 560 13.42 -10.75 7.71
N THR A 561 12.77 -10.27 8.78
CA THR A 561 11.71 -11.01 9.48
C THR A 561 10.33 -10.45 9.08
N LEU A 562 9.42 -11.33 8.63
CA LEU A 562 8.04 -10.96 8.30
C LEU A 562 7.07 -11.60 9.29
N ASN A 563 6.32 -10.78 10.01
CA ASN A 563 5.36 -11.20 11.03
C ASN A 563 3.92 -10.88 10.59
N TYR A 564 3.08 -11.89 10.50
CA TYR A 564 1.63 -11.76 10.37
C TYR A 564 0.97 -11.94 11.75
N ASN A 565 0.40 -10.87 12.29
CA ASN A 565 -0.12 -10.80 13.66
C ASN A 565 -1.56 -10.24 13.74
N SER A 566 -2.38 -10.51 12.72
CA SER A 566 -3.79 -10.09 12.67
C SER A 566 -4.73 -11.25 12.90
N SER A 567 -5.90 -11.03 13.52
CA SER A 567 -7.02 -11.99 13.43
C SER A 567 -7.75 -11.93 12.09
N VAL A 568 -7.59 -10.85 11.32
CA VAL A 568 -8.28 -10.64 10.04
C VAL A 568 -7.53 -11.37 8.92
N ALA A 569 -8.26 -12.06 8.04
CA ALA A 569 -7.69 -12.76 6.91
C ALA A 569 -6.91 -11.82 5.96
N LYS A 570 -5.79 -12.30 5.42
CA LYS A 570 -4.90 -11.53 4.52
C LYS A 570 -4.38 -12.38 3.37
N THR A 571 -4.30 -11.79 2.19
CA THR A 571 -3.51 -12.34 1.09
C THR A 571 -2.11 -11.72 1.13
N VAL A 572 -1.07 -12.54 0.98
CA VAL A 572 0.33 -12.08 0.88
C VAL A 572 0.45 -11.05 -0.25
N GLY A 573 1.11 -9.93 0.04
CA GLY A 573 1.33 -8.85 -0.92
C GLY A 573 2.80 -8.59 -1.20
N TYR A 574 3.09 -7.31 -1.47
CA TYR A 574 4.44 -6.80 -1.74
C TYR A 574 5.38 -6.84 -0.54
N GLU A 575 4.86 -7.06 0.67
CA GLU A 575 5.68 -7.16 1.87
C GLU A 575 6.54 -8.43 1.97
N MET A 576 6.20 -9.49 1.22
CA MET A 576 6.97 -10.74 1.22
C MET A 576 7.93 -10.77 0.01
N PRO A 577 9.26 -10.75 0.23
CA PRO A 577 10.23 -10.86 -0.86
C PRO A 577 10.15 -12.22 -1.54
N ASN A 578 10.66 -12.29 -2.77
CA ASN A 578 10.77 -13.54 -3.52
C ASN A 578 12.21 -14.06 -3.54
N SER A 579 12.86 -14.11 -2.37
CA SER A 579 14.24 -14.58 -2.21
C SER A 579 14.44 -15.15 -0.80
N SER A 580 14.91 -16.39 -0.72
CA SER A 580 15.20 -17.06 0.54
C SER A 580 16.40 -16.46 1.27
N ALA A 581 17.31 -15.78 0.55
CA ALA A 581 18.40 -15.02 1.18
C ALA A 581 17.85 -13.83 1.99
N VAL A 582 16.80 -13.18 1.47
CA VAL A 582 16.17 -11.99 2.08
C VAL A 582 15.15 -12.39 3.14
N ALA A 583 14.14 -13.18 2.80
CA ALA A 583 13.09 -13.61 3.73
C ALA A 583 13.62 -14.70 4.67
N THR A 584 14.41 -14.31 5.67
CA THR A 584 15.06 -15.26 6.59
C THR A 584 14.04 -15.95 7.49
N THR A 585 12.97 -15.26 7.89
CA THR A 585 11.92 -15.84 8.74
C THR A 585 10.56 -15.25 8.45
N VAL A 586 9.58 -16.14 8.22
CA VAL A 586 8.16 -15.78 8.13
C VAL A 586 7.44 -16.38 9.32
N ASN A 587 6.81 -15.53 10.14
CA ASN A 587 6.03 -15.94 11.30
C ASN A 587 4.55 -15.62 11.08
N ILE A 588 3.69 -16.61 11.31
CA ILE A 588 2.24 -16.43 11.31
C ILE A 588 1.74 -16.70 12.73
N SER A 589 1.49 -15.63 13.48
CA SER A 589 1.15 -15.67 14.90
C SER A 589 -0.32 -15.36 15.18
N SER A 590 -1.14 -15.07 14.17
CA SER A 590 -2.59 -14.93 14.28
C SER A 590 -3.25 -14.89 12.90
N GLY A 591 -4.54 -15.25 12.83
CA GLY A 591 -5.41 -15.13 11.66
C GLY A 591 -5.01 -15.95 10.44
N ALA A 592 -5.80 -15.82 9.38
CA ALA A 592 -5.62 -16.57 8.14
C ALA A 592 -4.76 -15.81 7.13
N VAL A 593 -3.72 -16.46 6.61
CA VAL A 593 -2.86 -15.95 5.54
C VAL A 593 -3.08 -16.81 4.29
N THR A 594 -3.38 -16.18 3.16
CA THR A 594 -3.51 -16.83 1.86
C THR A 594 -2.30 -16.49 1.00
N LEU A 595 -1.62 -17.51 0.49
CA LEU A 595 -0.54 -17.38 -0.47
C LEU A 595 -1.05 -17.86 -1.83
N ASN A 596 -1.21 -16.94 -2.78
CA ASN A 596 -1.77 -17.18 -4.11
C ASN A 596 -0.78 -16.88 -5.26
N THR A 597 0.50 -16.71 -4.93
CA THR A 597 1.59 -16.44 -5.88
C THR A 597 2.75 -17.41 -5.62
N THR A 598 3.83 -17.34 -6.40
CA THR A 598 5.04 -18.11 -6.07
C THR A 598 5.95 -17.30 -5.15
N LYS A 599 6.42 -17.90 -4.05
CA LYS A 599 7.33 -17.25 -3.08
C LYS A 599 8.48 -18.18 -2.69
N ASN A 600 9.67 -17.59 -2.51
CA ASN A 600 10.86 -18.27 -2.01
C ASN A 600 11.28 -17.64 -0.67
N ILE A 601 11.36 -18.45 0.39
CA ILE A 601 11.67 -18.02 1.77
C ILE A 601 12.67 -18.98 2.43
N SER A 602 13.32 -18.56 3.52
CA SER A 602 14.25 -19.42 4.24
C SER A 602 13.54 -20.39 5.19
N ALA A 603 12.64 -19.88 6.04
CA ALA A 603 11.92 -20.67 7.04
C ALA A 603 10.52 -20.10 7.29
N LEU A 604 9.57 -20.98 7.65
CA LEU A 604 8.19 -20.65 7.97
C LEU A 604 7.78 -21.24 9.32
N THR A 605 7.29 -20.38 10.21
CA THR A 605 6.79 -20.78 11.53
C THR A 605 5.35 -20.29 11.72
N LEU A 606 4.45 -21.21 12.06
CA LEU A 606 3.09 -20.90 12.50
C LEU A 606 2.99 -21.16 13.99
N THR A 607 2.54 -20.15 14.76
CA THR A 607 2.30 -20.30 16.20
C THR A 607 0.84 -20.59 16.49
N THR A 608 -0.08 -19.73 16.03
CA THR A 608 -1.53 -19.88 16.26
C THR A 608 -2.40 -19.47 15.05
N GLY A 609 -1.83 -18.83 14.01
CA GLY A 609 -2.56 -18.50 12.78
C GLY A 609 -2.59 -19.66 11.78
N SER A 610 -3.05 -19.38 10.55
CA SER A 610 -3.12 -20.35 9.46
C SER A 610 -2.52 -19.83 8.15
N LEU A 611 -2.07 -20.74 7.30
CA LEU A 611 -1.59 -20.54 5.94
C LEU A 611 -2.36 -21.43 4.97
N THR A 612 -2.96 -20.84 3.95
CA THR A 612 -3.50 -21.57 2.80
C THR A 612 -2.70 -21.24 1.55
N LEU A 613 -2.07 -22.25 0.96
CA LEU A 613 -1.46 -22.15 -0.35
C LEU A 613 -2.53 -22.45 -1.42
N SER A 614 -2.91 -21.45 -2.20
CA SER A 614 -3.97 -21.57 -3.21
C SER A 614 -3.52 -22.38 -4.42
N SER A 615 -4.46 -23.00 -5.15
CA SER A 615 -4.17 -23.65 -6.43
C SER A 615 -3.43 -22.68 -7.36
N GLY A 616 -2.38 -23.17 -8.05
CA GLY A 616 -1.53 -22.32 -8.88
C GLY A 616 -0.34 -21.68 -8.15
N ALA A 617 -0.30 -21.74 -6.82
CA ALA A 617 0.78 -21.15 -6.02
C ALA A 617 1.87 -22.17 -5.64
N ASN A 618 3.10 -21.68 -5.46
CA ASN A 618 4.22 -22.45 -4.96
C ASN A 618 4.87 -21.72 -3.78
N ILE A 619 5.24 -22.46 -2.74
CA ILE A 619 6.13 -21.95 -1.71
C ILE A 619 7.38 -22.82 -1.67
N THR A 620 8.53 -22.21 -1.94
CA THR A 620 9.84 -22.84 -1.77
C THR A 620 10.43 -22.38 -0.44
N ILE A 621 10.73 -23.32 0.44
CA ILE A 621 11.34 -23.08 1.74
C ILE A 621 12.75 -23.64 1.72
N GLN A 622 13.76 -22.81 2.01
CA GLN A 622 15.15 -23.28 2.02
C GLN A 622 15.37 -24.34 3.11
N ASN A 623 14.79 -24.13 4.28
CA ASN A 623 14.94 -24.98 5.47
C ASN A 623 13.60 -25.68 5.83
N GLY A 624 13.19 -25.61 7.10
CA GLY A 624 12.02 -26.33 7.63
C GLY A 624 10.74 -25.48 7.72
N LEU A 625 9.61 -26.17 7.76
CA LEU A 625 8.30 -25.69 8.18
C LEU A 625 8.04 -26.13 9.63
N THR A 626 7.63 -25.19 10.48
CA THR A 626 7.14 -25.49 11.84
C THR A 626 5.68 -25.05 11.96
N ASN A 627 4.76 -26.00 12.15
CA ASN A 627 3.36 -25.76 12.47
C ASN A 627 3.08 -26.12 13.94
N ASN A 628 3.03 -25.14 14.83
CA ASN A 628 2.67 -25.34 16.24
C ASN A 628 1.14 -25.30 16.50
N SER A 629 0.34 -25.37 15.44
CA SER A 629 -1.13 -25.34 15.48
C SER A 629 -1.72 -26.68 15.03
N THR A 630 -3.00 -26.70 14.62
CA THR A 630 -3.67 -27.90 14.11
C THR A 630 -3.25 -28.23 12.67
N ALA A 631 -3.50 -29.45 12.21
CA ALA A 631 -3.22 -29.87 10.82
C ALA A 631 -3.96 -29.02 9.76
N SER A 632 -5.12 -28.44 10.12
CA SER A 632 -5.89 -27.55 9.25
C SER A 632 -5.35 -26.12 9.21
N ALA A 633 -4.33 -25.80 10.02
CA ALA A 633 -3.70 -24.49 10.02
C ALA A 633 -2.74 -24.29 8.84
N VAL A 634 -2.19 -25.35 8.25
CA VAL A 634 -1.45 -25.26 6.99
C VAL A 634 -2.16 -26.11 5.96
N VAL A 635 -2.73 -25.48 4.94
CA VAL A 635 -3.46 -26.16 3.86
C VAL A 635 -2.75 -25.92 2.53
N ILE A 636 -2.34 -27.00 1.88
CA ILE A 636 -1.84 -27.01 0.52
C ILE A 636 -2.99 -27.46 -0.38
N GLU A 637 -3.58 -26.54 -1.15
CA GLU A 637 -4.70 -26.85 -2.05
C GLU A 637 -4.25 -27.69 -3.26
N SER A 638 -5.20 -28.35 -3.91
CA SER A 638 -4.91 -29.15 -5.11
C SER A 638 -4.33 -28.27 -6.22
N GLY A 639 -3.16 -28.66 -6.75
CA GLY A 639 -2.43 -27.87 -7.75
C GLY A 639 -1.51 -26.79 -7.15
N ALA A 640 -1.21 -26.87 -5.85
CA ALA A 640 -0.21 -26.06 -5.18
C ALA A 640 0.96 -26.92 -4.67
N ASN A 641 2.15 -26.34 -4.47
CA ASN A 641 3.34 -27.08 -4.04
C ASN A 641 4.05 -26.45 -2.85
N LEU A 642 4.35 -27.26 -1.83
CA LEU A 642 5.34 -27.00 -0.78
C LEU A 642 6.67 -27.66 -1.17
N ILE A 643 7.61 -26.85 -1.65
CA ILE A 643 8.93 -27.30 -2.10
C ILE A 643 9.93 -26.97 -1.00
N GLN A 644 10.80 -27.92 -0.69
CA GLN A 644 11.88 -27.73 0.26
C GLN A 644 13.22 -28.05 -0.39
N VAL A 645 14.23 -27.25 -0.06
CA VAL A 645 15.57 -27.38 -0.67
C VAL A 645 16.48 -28.21 0.23
N ASN A 646 16.72 -27.76 1.46
CA ASN A 646 17.59 -28.47 2.40
C ASN A 646 16.83 -29.60 3.12
N ASN A 647 17.56 -30.64 3.52
CA ASN A 647 17.06 -31.79 4.28
C ASN A 647 16.91 -31.42 5.78
N VAL A 648 16.06 -30.42 6.07
CA VAL A 648 15.73 -29.96 7.42
C VAL A 648 14.37 -30.55 7.84
N ALA A 649 14.30 -31.15 9.03
CA ALA A 649 13.07 -31.73 9.53
C ALA A 649 11.97 -30.68 9.69
N ASN A 650 10.76 -31.03 9.27
CA ASN A 650 9.55 -30.27 9.57
C ASN A 650 9.05 -30.62 10.99
N ALA A 651 8.19 -29.76 11.54
CA ALA A 651 7.48 -30.02 12.79
C ALA A 651 5.99 -29.68 12.63
N GLY A 652 5.12 -30.53 13.19
CA GLY A 652 3.67 -30.38 13.16
C GLY A 652 3.01 -30.85 11.85
N ASP A 653 1.78 -31.34 11.99
CA ASP A 653 1.01 -31.86 10.86
C ASP A 653 0.49 -30.75 9.96
N ILE A 654 0.30 -31.04 8.67
CA ILE A 654 -0.35 -30.16 7.70
C ILE A 654 -1.47 -30.91 6.95
N THR A 655 -2.28 -30.20 6.19
CA THR A 655 -3.26 -30.77 5.27
C THR A 655 -2.84 -30.54 3.82
N VAL A 656 -2.69 -31.62 3.05
CA VAL A 656 -2.40 -31.57 1.61
C VAL A 656 -3.59 -32.14 0.85
N LYS A 657 -4.17 -31.35 -0.04
CA LYS A 657 -5.32 -31.76 -0.87
C LYS A 657 -4.85 -32.07 -2.27
N ARG A 658 -5.38 -33.15 -2.86
CA ARG A 658 -5.15 -33.50 -4.25
C ARG A 658 -6.39 -34.11 -4.87
N ASN A 659 -6.85 -33.52 -5.97
CA ASN A 659 -7.89 -34.14 -6.80
C ASN A 659 -7.26 -35.17 -7.75
N SER A 660 -7.88 -36.35 -7.95
CA SER A 660 -7.48 -37.28 -9.02
C SER A 660 -7.86 -36.74 -10.41
N SER A 661 -7.54 -37.50 -11.47
CA SER A 661 -8.32 -37.39 -12.72
C SER A 661 -9.77 -37.79 -12.50
N SER A 662 -10.64 -37.49 -13.46
CA SER A 662 -12.01 -37.99 -13.44
C SER A 662 -12.04 -39.52 -13.47
N LEU A 663 -12.86 -40.11 -12.61
CA LEU A 663 -13.02 -41.56 -12.42
C LEU A 663 -14.51 -41.92 -12.36
N PHE A 664 -14.85 -43.17 -12.70
CA PHE A 664 -16.16 -43.77 -12.44
C PHE A 664 -16.17 -44.58 -11.13
N LYS A 665 -17.35 -45.02 -10.66
CA LYS A 665 -17.56 -45.79 -9.40
C LYS A 665 -16.70 -47.05 -9.26
N LEU A 666 -16.39 -47.73 -10.36
CA LEU A 666 -15.62 -48.97 -10.32
C LEU A 666 -14.14 -48.75 -10.62
N ASP A 667 -13.75 -47.53 -10.96
CA ASP A 667 -12.38 -47.19 -11.33
C ASP A 667 -11.45 -47.15 -10.12
N TYR A 668 -10.18 -47.35 -10.41
CA TYR A 668 -9.10 -47.29 -9.44
C TYR A 668 -8.12 -46.19 -9.80
N THR A 669 -7.38 -45.72 -8.79
CA THR A 669 -6.20 -44.88 -8.96
C THR A 669 -5.15 -45.28 -7.94
N ILE A 670 -3.87 -45.18 -8.32
CA ILE A 670 -2.77 -45.43 -7.41
C ILE A 670 -2.46 -44.13 -6.67
N TRP A 671 -2.63 -44.17 -5.35
CA TRP A 671 -2.36 -43.08 -4.43
C TRP A 671 -1.10 -43.33 -3.63
N SER A 672 -0.39 -42.26 -3.30
CA SER A 672 0.72 -42.24 -2.36
C SER A 672 0.55 -41.05 -1.42
N SER A 673 1.18 -41.07 -0.25
CA SER A 673 1.03 -39.99 0.73
C SER A 673 2.17 -38.98 0.65
N PRO A 674 1.88 -37.67 0.49
CA PRO A 674 2.86 -36.59 0.59
C PRO A 674 3.26 -36.25 2.04
N VAL A 675 2.62 -36.90 3.02
CA VAL A 675 2.84 -36.69 4.46
C VAL A 675 3.04 -38.03 5.17
N ALA A 676 3.76 -38.02 6.29
CA ALA A 676 3.86 -39.15 7.20
C ALA A 676 2.81 -39.04 8.31
N ASN A 677 1.98 -40.07 8.45
CA ASN A 677 1.07 -40.20 9.59
C ASN A 677 0.78 -41.68 9.88
N SER A 678 1.30 -42.20 10.99
CA SER A 678 1.10 -43.59 11.39
C SER A 678 -0.31 -43.88 11.91
N SER A 679 -1.13 -42.85 12.12
CA SER A 679 -2.49 -42.94 12.68
C SER A 679 -3.57 -42.51 11.69
N LYS A 680 -3.21 -42.29 10.41
CA LYS A 680 -4.15 -42.09 9.31
C LYS A 680 -4.04 -43.27 8.36
N TYR A 681 -5.07 -44.10 8.34
CA TYR A 681 -5.08 -45.37 7.63
C TYR A 681 -5.67 -45.21 6.23
N LEU A 682 -5.44 -46.21 5.37
CA LEU A 682 -5.95 -46.21 4.00
C LEU A 682 -7.47 -46.01 3.95
N LEU A 683 -8.22 -46.59 4.89
CA LEU A 683 -9.67 -46.41 4.96
C LEU A 683 -10.06 -44.99 5.38
N ASP A 684 -9.27 -44.28 6.20
CA ASP A 684 -9.54 -42.88 6.56
C ASP A 684 -9.42 -41.95 5.34
N PHE A 685 -8.54 -42.31 4.38
CA PHE A 685 -8.37 -41.55 3.14
C PHE A 685 -9.57 -41.69 2.19
N SER A 686 -10.23 -42.86 2.16
CA SER A 686 -11.45 -43.11 1.37
C SER A 686 -12.47 -43.95 2.15
N PRO A 687 -13.20 -43.34 3.10
CA PRO A 687 -14.03 -44.07 4.07
C PRO A 687 -15.25 -44.76 3.47
N LEU A 688 -15.64 -44.35 2.26
CA LEU A 688 -16.76 -44.91 1.51
C LEU A 688 -16.31 -45.94 0.47
N THR A 689 -15.01 -46.21 0.34
CA THR A 689 -14.50 -47.34 -0.46
C THR A 689 -14.66 -48.62 0.34
N LEU A 690 -15.11 -49.70 -0.31
CA LEU A 690 -15.22 -51.01 0.35
C LEU A 690 -13.85 -51.45 0.90
N PRO A 691 -13.78 -51.99 2.14
CA PRO A 691 -12.51 -52.43 2.73
C PRO A 691 -11.75 -53.48 1.89
N THR A 692 -12.44 -54.25 1.05
CA THR A 692 -11.83 -55.25 0.15
C THR A 692 -11.34 -54.66 -1.18
N ARG A 693 -11.28 -53.33 -1.30
CA ARG A 693 -10.97 -52.60 -2.56
C ARG A 693 -9.79 -51.64 -2.40
N PHE A 694 -8.90 -51.97 -1.48
CA PHE A 694 -7.59 -51.39 -1.29
C PHE A 694 -6.55 -52.45 -1.60
N TYR A 695 -5.56 -52.15 -2.44
CA TYR A 695 -4.56 -53.12 -2.87
C TYR A 695 -3.14 -52.57 -2.74
N ASN A 696 -2.23 -53.43 -2.31
CA ASN A 696 -0.80 -53.27 -2.54
C ASN A 696 -0.36 -54.16 -3.71
N TYR A 697 0.90 -54.07 -4.11
CA TYR A 697 1.45 -54.88 -5.19
C TYR A 697 2.51 -55.84 -4.67
N ASN A 698 2.43 -57.10 -5.11
CA ASN A 698 3.42 -58.11 -4.81
C ASN A 698 4.34 -58.33 -6.01
N THR A 699 5.54 -57.79 -5.94
CA THR A 699 6.57 -57.92 -6.97
C THR A 699 6.93 -59.37 -7.28
N SER A 700 6.94 -60.25 -6.28
CA SER A 700 7.32 -61.66 -6.47
C SER A 700 6.31 -62.46 -7.28
N THR A 701 5.07 -62.01 -7.36
CA THR A 701 4.01 -62.68 -8.14
C THR A 701 3.47 -61.82 -9.27
N ASN A 702 3.90 -60.55 -9.38
CA ASN A 702 3.31 -59.52 -10.22
C ASN A 702 1.77 -59.34 -10.08
N LEU A 703 1.25 -59.57 -8.88
CA LEU A 703 -0.19 -59.49 -8.60
C LEU A 703 -0.50 -58.39 -7.59
N TYR A 704 -1.69 -57.80 -7.73
CA TYR A 704 -2.28 -56.99 -6.68
C TYR A 704 -2.79 -57.89 -5.55
N ASN A 705 -2.39 -57.56 -4.32
CA ASN A 705 -2.91 -58.22 -3.12
C ASN A 705 -3.88 -57.28 -2.42
N ALA A 706 -5.03 -57.79 -2.00
CA ALA A 706 -5.94 -57.00 -1.18
C ALA A 706 -5.27 -56.72 0.17
N VAL A 707 -5.31 -55.46 0.60
CA VAL A 707 -4.86 -55.09 1.95
C VAL A 707 -5.84 -55.71 2.95
N SER A 708 -5.35 -56.58 3.83
CA SER A 708 -6.19 -57.34 4.76
C SER A 708 -6.92 -56.47 5.79
N SER A 709 -6.35 -55.32 6.15
CA SER A 709 -6.87 -54.44 7.21
C SER A 709 -6.62 -52.96 6.89
N PRO A 710 -7.29 -52.38 5.88
CA PRO A 710 -7.08 -50.97 5.48
C PRO A 710 -7.48 -49.97 6.56
N ALA A 711 -8.30 -50.38 7.54
CA ALA A 711 -8.67 -49.58 8.70
C ALA A 711 -7.55 -49.42 9.74
N THR A 712 -6.45 -50.17 9.61
CA THR A 712 -5.28 -50.12 10.51
C THR A 712 -3.95 -50.11 9.75
N THR A 713 -4.00 -50.02 8.42
CA THR A 713 -2.80 -49.95 7.57
C THR A 713 -2.58 -48.49 7.19
N PRO A 714 -1.49 -47.83 7.62
CA PRO A 714 -1.16 -46.47 7.20
C PRO A 714 -0.60 -46.46 5.77
N PHE A 715 -0.55 -45.28 5.16
CA PHE A 715 0.27 -45.09 3.97
C PHE A 715 1.74 -45.23 4.34
N ALA A 716 2.42 -46.25 3.81
CA ALA A 716 3.88 -46.31 3.89
C ALA A 716 4.51 -45.20 3.03
N THR A 717 5.57 -44.57 3.53
CA THR A 717 6.28 -43.50 2.82
C THR A 717 6.78 -44.02 1.46
N ALA A 718 6.59 -43.22 0.41
CA ALA A 718 6.99 -43.54 -0.98
C ALA A 718 6.34 -44.79 -1.60
N ALA A 719 5.40 -45.45 -0.92
CA ALA A 719 4.64 -46.58 -1.46
C ALA A 719 3.39 -46.10 -2.21
N GLY A 720 3.00 -46.83 -3.26
CA GLY A 720 1.71 -46.67 -3.91
C GLY A 720 0.67 -47.67 -3.39
N TYR A 721 -0.61 -47.29 -3.40
CA TYR A 721 -1.75 -48.13 -3.09
C TYR A 721 -2.82 -47.95 -4.17
N LEU A 722 -3.28 -49.03 -4.76
CA LEU A 722 -4.38 -49.00 -5.73
C LEU A 722 -5.71 -48.99 -4.95
N ILE A 723 -6.47 -47.90 -5.08
CA ILE A 723 -7.68 -47.65 -4.31
C ILE A 723 -8.85 -47.43 -5.27
N ARG A 724 -9.96 -48.15 -5.07
CA ARG A 724 -11.19 -47.92 -5.83
C ARG A 724 -11.89 -46.66 -5.38
N THR A 725 -12.61 -46.01 -6.28
CA THR A 725 -13.52 -44.92 -5.91
C THR A 725 -14.60 -45.37 -4.90
N PRO A 726 -15.23 -44.41 -4.19
CA PRO A 726 -16.29 -44.68 -3.22
C PRO A 726 -17.46 -45.50 -3.78
N ASP A 727 -17.97 -46.43 -2.96
CA ASP A 727 -19.03 -47.36 -3.37
C ASP A 727 -20.40 -46.68 -3.55
N ASN A 728 -20.56 -45.47 -3.02
CA ASN A 728 -21.78 -44.66 -3.18
C ASN A 728 -21.81 -43.83 -4.47
N TRP A 729 -20.77 -43.88 -5.31
CA TRP A 729 -20.81 -43.24 -6.64
C TRP A 729 -21.80 -43.97 -7.56
N VAL A 730 -22.28 -43.26 -8.58
CA VAL A 730 -23.22 -43.83 -9.57
C VAL A 730 -22.45 -44.79 -10.48
N ASP A 731 -23.00 -45.99 -10.63
CA ASP A 731 -22.43 -47.00 -11.51
C ASP A 731 -22.76 -46.66 -12.97
N GLN A 732 -21.73 -46.52 -13.81
CA GLN A 732 -21.88 -46.21 -15.24
C GLN A 732 -22.67 -47.30 -15.99
N VAL A 733 -22.70 -48.53 -15.47
CA VAL A 733 -23.48 -49.63 -16.06
C VAL A 733 -24.98 -49.50 -15.73
N LEU A 734 -25.31 -48.93 -14.57
CA LEU A 734 -26.71 -48.74 -14.14
C LEU A 734 -27.31 -47.43 -14.65
N ASP A 735 -26.49 -46.40 -14.83
CA ASP A 735 -26.88 -45.13 -15.42
C ASP A 735 -25.87 -44.73 -16.52
N PRO A 736 -26.23 -44.88 -17.81
CA PRO A 736 -25.38 -44.47 -18.93
C PRO A 736 -25.09 -42.96 -18.96
N LEU A 737 -25.82 -42.13 -18.21
CA LEU A 737 -25.58 -40.69 -18.08
C LEU A 737 -24.63 -40.34 -16.93
N ALA A 738 -24.13 -41.33 -16.17
CA ALA A 738 -23.15 -41.10 -15.12
C ALA A 738 -21.89 -40.41 -15.67
N VAL A 739 -21.50 -39.30 -15.06
CA VAL A 739 -20.34 -38.51 -15.47
C VAL A 739 -19.16 -38.81 -14.55
N ALA A 740 -18.00 -39.10 -15.13
CA ALA A 740 -16.77 -39.29 -14.36
C ALA A 740 -16.40 -38.01 -13.60
N ALA A 741 -15.99 -38.15 -12.34
CA ALA A 741 -15.65 -37.04 -11.45
C ALA A 741 -14.32 -37.28 -10.73
N PRO A 742 -13.57 -36.23 -10.37
CA PRO A 742 -12.34 -36.39 -9.61
C PRO A 742 -12.62 -36.76 -8.15
N TYR A 743 -11.84 -37.69 -7.59
CA TYR A 743 -11.81 -37.94 -6.17
C TYR A 743 -10.99 -36.87 -5.46
N SER A 744 -11.54 -36.24 -4.41
CA SER A 744 -10.83 -35.23 -3.62
C SER A 744 -10.08 -35.88 -2.47
N GLY A 745 -8.81 -36.23 -2.72
CA GLY A 745 -7.92 -36.79 -1.72
C GLY A 745 -7.45 -35.74 -0.71
N VAL A 746 -7.48 -36.09 0.56
CA VAL A 746 -7.01 -35.23 1.67
C VAL A 746 -6.03 -36.02 2.53
N PHE A 747 -4.79 -35.55 2.57
CA PHE A 747 -3.73 -36.12 3.38
C PHE A 747 -3.48 -35.22 4.59
N THR A 748 -3.39 -35.80 5.78
CA THR A 748 -3.11 -35.07 7.03
C THR A 748 -1.96 -35.73 7.79
N GLY A 749 -0.91 -34.97 8.08
CA GLY A 749 0.30 -35.52 8.72
C GLY A 749 1.52 -34.63 8.57
N LEU A 750 2.67 -35.09 9.05
CA LEU A 750 3.94 -34.40 8.95
C LEU A 750 4.41 -34.38 7.49
N PRO A 751 4.64 -33.21 6.85
CA PRO A 751 5.07 -33.16 5.45
C PRO A 751 6.45 -33.77 5.27
N ASN A 752 6.56 -34.69 4.31
CA ASN A 752 7.82 -35.37 4.05
C ASN A 752 8.84 -34.41 3.41
N ASN A 753 10.07 -34.43 3.93
CA ASN A 753 11.21 -33.66 3.42
C ASN A 753 12.49 -34.48 3.39
N GLY A 754 13.34 -34.19 2.41
CA GLY A 754 14.65 -34.79 2.25
C GLY A 754 14.63 -36.16 1.56
N ASP A 755 15.78 -36.81 1.58
CA ASP A 755 15.99 -38.07 0.86
C ASP A 755 15.08 -39.16 1.43
N THR A 756 14.30 -39.79 0.55
CA THR A 756 13.36 -40.85 0.94
C THR A 756 13.81 -42.17 0.34
N PRO A 757 14.22 -43.14 1.19
CA PRO A 757 14.69 -44.43 0.72
C PRO A 757 13.54 -45.30 0.21
N VAL A 758 13.82 -46.14 -0.78
CA VAL A 758 12.90 -47.19 -1.25
C VAL A 758 13.66 -48.51 -1.37
N THR A 759 13.05 -49.57 -0.82
CA THR A 759 13.52 -50.95 -1.04
C THR A 759 12.83 -51.51 -2.28
N LEU A 760 13.62 -51.74 -3.32
CA LEU A 760 13.20 -52.35 -4.57
C LEU A 760 13.32 -53.87 -4.46
N ASN A 761 12.23 -54.56 -4.78
CA ASN A 761 12.20 -56.01 -4.91
C ASN A 761 12.50 -56.40 -6.36
N TYR A 762 13.21 -57.51 -6.52
CA TYR A 762 13.51 -58.11 -7.81
C TYR A 762 13.69 -59.61 -7.63
N VAL A 763 12.95 -60.42 -8.37
CA VAL A 763 13.13 -61.87 -8.40
C VAL A 763 13.85 -62.28 -9.67
N ASP A 764 13.36 -61.81 -10.83
CA ASP A 764 13.93 -62.06 -12.15
C ASP A 764 13.47 -60.97 -13.14
N ALA A 765 13.85 -61.12 -14.42
CA ALA A 765 13.53 -60.15 -15.47
C ALA A 765 12.03 -59.98 -15.74
N THR A 766 11.18 -60.95 -15.38
CA THR A 766 9.73 -60.82 -15.52
C THR A 766 9.06 -60.35 -14.23
N HIS A 767 9.69 -60.54 -13.06
CA HIS A 767 9.20 -60.18 -11.72
C HIS A 767 10.06 -59.11 -11.04
N GLY A 768 10.02 -57.89 -11.57
CA GLY A 768 10.77 -56.74 -11.05
C GLY A 768 9.93 -55.48 -10.82
N TYR A 769 8.61 -55.52 -11.00
CA TYR A 769 7.77 -54.33 -10.90
C TYR A 769 7.52 -53.93 -9.44
N ASN A 770 7.75 -52.66 -9.12
CA ASN A 770 7.59 -52.08 -7.80
C ASN A 770 6.62 -50.91 -7.86
N MET A 771 5.59 -50.93 -7.00
CA MET A 771 4.61 -49.85 -6.90
C MET A 771 5.06 -48.79 -5.89
N VAL A 772 5.55 -47.68 -6.41
CA VAL A 772 6.09 -46.54 -5.65
C VAL A 772 5.19 -45.32 -5.83
N GLY A 773 5.48 -44.22 -5.16
CA GLY A 773 4.75 -42.98 -5.39
C GLY A 773 5.44 -41.75 -4.83
N ASN A 774 4.99 -40.58 -5.30
CA ASN A 774 5.55 -39.30 -4.91
C ASN A 774 5.36 -39.05 -3.41
N PRO A 775 6.43 -39.06 -2.60
CA PRO A 775 6.33 -38.90 -1.16
C PRO A 775 6.19 -37.44 -0.74
N TYR A 776 6.26 -36.47 -1.65
CA TYR A 776 6.41 -35.06 -1.30
C TYR A 776 5.13 -34.24 -1.51
N PRO A 777 4.91 -33.18 -0.71
CA PRO A 777 3.83 -32.20 -0.91
C PRO A 777 4.14 -31.22 -2.07
N SER A 778 4.85 -31.71 -3.09
CA SER A 778 5.21 -30.99 -4.31
C SER A 778 5.31 -31.96 -5.47
N THR A 779 5.11 -31.47 -6.69
CA THR A 779 5.36 -32.27 -7.90
C THR A 779 6.83 -32.66 -8.07
N ILE A 780 7.08 -33.77 -8.77
CA ILE A 780 8.41 -34.29 -9.10
C ILE A 780 8.61 -34.26 -10.63
N ASN A 781 9.80 -33.87 -11.09
CA ASN A 781 10.20 -33.99 -12.49
C ASN A 781 10.57 -35.45 -12.82
N ALA A 782 9.84 -36.06 -13.76
CA ALA A 782 9.99 -37.48 -14.10
C ALA A 782 11.33 -37.80 -14.76
N GLU A 783 11.86 -36.92 -15.63
CA GLU A 783 13.16 -37.11 -16.29
C GLU A 783 14.30 -37.05 -15.27
N THR A 784 14.25 -36.10 -14.33
CA THR A 784 15.22 -35.98 -13.22
C THR A 784 15.17 -37.21 -12.33
N PHE A 785 13.97 -37.70 -12.01
CA PHE A 785 13.78 -38.94 -11.25
C PHE A 785 14.37 -40.16 -11.97
N LEU A 786 14.07 -40.33 -13.26
CA LEU A 786 14.59 -41.44 -14.08
C LEU A 786 16.11 -41.39 -14.20
N ALA A 787 16.68 -40.22 -14.48
CA ALA A 787 18.12 -40.04 -14.61
C ALA A 787 18.86 -40.39 -13.30
N ALA A 788 18.36 -39.90 -12.16
CA ALA A 788 18.94 -40.15 -10.85
C ALA A 788 18.83 -41.62 -10.39
N ASN A 789 17.84 -42.37 -10.89
CA ASN A 789 17.61 -43.77 -10.54
C ASN A 789 18.03 -44.77 -11.61
N SER A 790 18.65 -44.32 -12.71
CA SER A 790 18.99 -45.13 -13.90
C SER A 790 19.83 -46.39 -13.63
N ALA A 791 20.60 -46.42 -12.53
CA ALA A 791 21.37 -47.60 -12.10
C ALA A 791 20.50 -48.69 -11.43
N ASN A 792 19.35 -48.33 -10.86
CA ASN A 792 18.54 -49.20 -10.02
C ASN A 792 17.22 -49.64 -10.68
N ILE A 793 16.69 -48.83 -11.59
CA ILE A 793 15.42 -49.09 -12.29
C ILE A 793 15.59 -49.01 -13.80
N GLU A 794 14.67 -49.66 -14.51
CA GLU A 794 14.47 -49.45 -15.95
C GLU A 794 13.87 -48.07 -16.23
N SER A 795 14.06 -47.59 -17.45
CA SER A 795 13.75 -46.21 -17.86
C SER A 795 12.27 -45.91 -18.11
N THR A 796 11.37 -46.79 -17.69
CA THR A 796 9.95 -46.71 -17.99
C THR A 796 9.12 -46.52 -16.72
N LEU A 797 8.26 -45.50 -16.74
CA LEU A 797 7.28 -45.26 -15.69
C LEU A 797 5.89 -45.67 -16.19
N TYR A 798 5.16 -46.41 -15.36
CA TYR A 798 3.81 -46.86 -15.70
C TYR A 798 2.79 -46.28 -14.72
N PHE A 799 1.79 -45.60 -15.25
CA PHE A 799 0.75 -44.93 -14.49
C PHE A 799 -0.61 -45.60 -14.74
N TRP A 800 -1.28 -46.05 -13.68
CA TRP A 800 -2.62 -46.61 -13.81
C TRP A 800 -3.60 -45.56 -14.33
N ARG A 801 -4.25 -45.85 -15.46
CA ARG A 801 -5.18 -44.94 -16.16
C ARG A 801 -6.33 -45.68 -16.84
N LYS A 802 -6.84 -46.76 -16.25
CA LYS A 802 -7.90 -47.58 -16.87
C LYS A 802 -9.29 -47.30 -16.31
N THR A 803 -10.29 -47.18 -17.17
CA THR A 803 -11.70 -47.40 -16.78
C THR A 803 -11.91 -48.88 -16.50
N ASN A 804 -12.47 -49.21 -15.35
CA ASN A 804 -12.57 -50.58 -14.90
C ASN A 804 -13.41 -51.44 -15.87
N GLY A 805 -12.87 -52.58 -16.28
CA GLY A 805 -13.51 -53.48 -17.25
C GLY A 805 -13.29 -53.14 -18.73
N ALA A 806 -12.67 -52.01 -19.06
CA ALA A 806 -12.31 -51.69 -20.45
C ALA A 806 -11.31 -52.73 -21.02
N GLY A 807 -11.33 -52.97 -22.33
CA GLY A 807 -10.34 -53.83 -22.99
C GLY A 807 -9.03 -53.09 -23.28
N GLY A 808 -7.89 -53.77 -23.21
CA GLY A 808 -6.57 -53.17 -23.43
C GLY A 808 -5.78 -52.88 -22.16
N SER A 809 -4.63 -52.22 -22.31
CA SER A 809 -3.70 -51.93 -21.21
C SER A 809 -4.29 -50.96 -20.18
N ALA A 810 -3.96 -51.20 -18.91
CA ALA A 810 -4.31 -50.35 -17.78
C ALA A 810 -3.32 -49.21 -17.53
N TYR A 811 -2.14 -49.24 -18.15
CA TYR A 811 -1.06 -48.33 -17.81
C TYR A 811 -0.68 -47.40 -18.96
N ALA A 812 -0.79 -46.11 -18.67
CA ALA A 812 -0.17 -45.09 -19.49
C ALA A 812 1.34 -45.12 -19.24
N THR A 813 2.12 -45.14 -20.32
CA THR A 813 3.58 -45.32 -20.25
C THR A 813 4.29 -44.00 -20.46
N TYR A 814 5.37 -43.74 -19.74
CA TYR A 814 6.22 -42.57 -19.91
C TYR A 814 7.70 -42.94 -19.92
N THR A 815 8.44 -42.34 -20.84
CA THR A 815 9.91 -42.40 -20.96
C THR A 815 10.43 -41.02 -21.39
N SER A 816 11.75 -40.86 -21.55
CA SER A 816 12.26 -39.64 -22.18
C SER A 816 11.90 -39.57 -23.67
N GLY A 817 11.48 -40.65 -24.32
CA GLY A 817 11.03 -40.66 -25.71
C GLY A 817 9.63 -40.06 -25.91
N GLY A 818 8.74 -40.26 -24.94
CA GLY A 818 7.40 -39.71 -24.98
C GLY A 818 6.47 -40.38 -23.98
N ALA A 819 5.18 -40.34 -24.29
CA ALA A 819 4.16 -40.93 -23.45
C ALA A 819 3.07 -41.55 -24.31
N THR A 820 2.44 -42.60 -23.80
CA THR A 820 1.22 -43.20 -24.38
C THR A 820 0.07 -43.15 -23.39
N THR A 821 -1.14 -43.25 -23.93
CA THR A 821 -2.39 -43.27 -23.15
C THR A 821 -3.02 -44.67 -23.15
N THR A 822 -4.10 -44.82 -22.38
CA THR A 822 -4.87 -46.07 -22.22
C THR A 822 -6.30 -45.94 -22.73
N THR A 823 -6.72 -44.72 -23.09
CA THR A 823 -7.96 -44.43 -23.82
C THR A 823 -7.74 -43.21 -24.74
N PRO A 824 -8.57 -43.01 -25.78
CA PRO A 824 -8.43 -41.86 -26.69
C PRO A 824 -8.61 -40.50 -26.00
N THR A 825 -9.34 -40.46 -24.88
CA THR A 825 -9.69 -39.22 -24.18
C THR A 825 -8.93 -39.03 -22.87
N SER A 826 -8.18 -40.05 -22.42
CA SER A 826 -7.34 -39.94 -21.24
C SER A 826 -6.11 -39.09 -21.52
N ALA A 827 -5.70 -38.30 -20.53
CA ALA A 827 -4.56 -37.43 -20.70
C ALA A 827 -3.23 -38.17 -20.47
N ALA A 828 -2.29 -37.97 -21.40
CA ALA A 828 -0.98 -38.58 -21.34
C ALA A 828 -0.13 -38.08 -20.15
N PRO A 829 0.74 -38.92 -19.57
CA PRO A 829 1.81 -38.47 -18.69
C PRO A 829 2.62 -37.34 -19.34
N ASN A 830 2.86 -36.26 -18.59
CA ASN A 830 3.46 -35.03 -19.11
C ASN A 830 4.86 -34.75 -18.58
N GLY A 831 5.55 -35.76 -18.04
CA GLY A 831 6.86 -35.61 -17.41
C GLY A 831 6.84 -35.01 -16.00
N THR A 832 5.65 -34.82 -15.40
CA THR A 832 5.49 -34.40 -14.01
C THR A 832 4.76 -35.48 -13.22
N ILE A 833 5.41 -36.02 -12.18
CA ILE A 833 4.79 -36.93 -11.22
C ILE A 833 4.07 -36.08 -10.17
N GLN A 834 2.75 -36.24 -10.11
CA GLN A 834 1.87 -35.37 -9.35
C GLN A 834 1.97 -35.62 -7.84
N VAL A 835 1.60 -34.63 -7.02
CA VAL A 835 1.46 -34.80 -5.57
C VAL A 835 0.49 -35.95 -5.29
N GLY A 836 0.89 -36.88 -4.42
CA GLY A 836 0.07 -38.03 -4.04
C GLY A 836 -0.17 -39.08 -5.13
N GLN A 837 0.52 -39.01 -6.27
CA GLN A 837 0.40 -39.98 -7.36
C GLN A 837 1.34 -41.17 -7.15
N GLY A 838 0.82 -42.38 -7.25
CA GLY A 838 1.61 -43.60 -7.36
C GLY A 838 1.81 -44.07 -8.80
N PHE A 839 2.86 -44.85 -9.02
CA PHE A 839 3.29 -45.37 -10.32
C PHE A 839 4.16 -46.61 -10.14
N PHE A 840 4.40 -47.33 -11.23
CA PHE A 840 5.32 -48.46 -11.25
C PHE A 840 6.64 -48.11 -11.88
N VAL A 841 7.68 -48.72 -11.32
CA VAL A 841 9.03 -48.84 -11.90
C VAL A 841 9.39 -50.33 -11.96
N GLN A 842 10.21 -50.71 -12.92
CA GLN A 842 10.82 -52.04 -12.91
C GLN A 842 12.24 -51.95 -12.35
N ALA A 843 12.56 -52.74 -11.33
CA ALA A 843 13.90 -52.80 -10.75
C ALA A 843 14.84 -53.61 -11.63
N LYS A 844 16.12 -53.25 -11.64
CA LYS A 844 17.21 -54.01 -12.28
C LYS A 844 17.79 -55.10 -11.38
N SER A 845 17.70 -54.89 -10.07
CA SER A 845 18.14 -55.81 -9.03
C SER A 845 17.47 -55.47 -7.70
N ALA A 846 17.52 -56.40 -6.74
CA ALA A 846 16.98 -56.17 -5.41
C ALA A 846 17.94 -55.27 -4.63
N ALA A 847 17.49 -54.09 -4.22
CA ALA A 847 18.34 -53.10 -3.55
C ALA A 847 17.50 -52.12 -2.72
N THR A 848 18.07 -51.64 -1.61
CA THR A 848 17.57 -50.44 -0.92
C THR A 848 18.31 -49.22 -1.44
N VAL A 849 17.59 -48.32 -2.11
CA VAL A 849 18.13 -47.10 -2.70
C VAL A 849 17.85 -45.94 -1.75
N ASN A 850 18.89 -45.46 -1.06
CA ASN A 850 18.74 -44.44 -0.01
C ASN A 850 18.27 -43.07 -0.54
N THR A 851 18.65 -42.72 -1.77
CA THR A 851 18.34 -41.45 -2.43
C THR A 851 17.35 -41.64 -3.58
N PHE A 852 16.38 -42.56 -3.41
CA PHE A 852 15.43 -42.90 -4.46
C PHE A 852 14.53 -41.72 -4.84
N PHE A 853 14.06 -40.99 -3.83
CA PHE A 853 13.54 -39.63 -3.99
C PHE A 853 14.45 -38.64 -3.26
N THR A 854 14.71 -37.49 -3.88
CA THR A 854 15.48 -36.39 -3.26
C THR A 854 14.78 -35.05 -3.51
N ASN A 855 15.12 -34.03 -2.71
CA ASN A 855 14.59 -32.69 -2.90
C ASN A 855 14.93 -32.07 -4.27
N ALA A 856 16.06 -32.45 -4.88
CA ALA A 856 16.48 -31.99 -6.20
C ALA A 856 15.52 -32.41 -7.33
N MET A 857 14.67 -33.40 -7.10
CA MET A 857 13.69 -33.87 -8.09
C MET A 857 12.38 -33.06 -8.04
N ARG A 858 12.16 -32.23 -7.02
CA ARG A 858 10.92 -31.46 -6.83
C ARG A 858 10.84 -30.30 -7.82
N THR A 859 9.64 -29.96 -8.28
CA THR A 859 9.41 -28.85 -9.23
C THR A 859 8.21 -27.99 -8.85
N ALA A 860 8.20 -26.75 -9.36
CA ALA A 860 7.15 -25.74 -9.12
C ALA A 860 5.98 -25.83 -10.11
N ASN A 861 5.79 -27.00 -10.72
CA ASN A 861 4.71 -27.21 -11.68
C ASN A 861 3.35 -27.26 -10.96
N THR A 862 2.49 -26.30 -11.27
CA THR A 862 1.13 -26.18 -10.72
C THR A 862 0.03 -26.53 -11.72
N ALA A 863 0.40 -26.90 -12.95
CA ALA A 863 -0.56 -27.25 -13.99
C ALA A 863 -1.15 -28.65 -13.73
N ASN A 864 -2.48 -28.75 -13.78
CA ASN A 864 -3.17 -30.05 -13.78
C ASN A 864 -3.00 -30.81 -15.11
N GLN A 865 -2.64 -30.09 -16.19
CA GLN A 865 -2.05 -30.51 -17.48
C GLN A 865 -2.29 -29.36 -18.50
N PHE A 866 -1.27 -28.87 -19.22
CA PHE A 866 -1.17 -28.67 -20.68
C PHE A 866 -0.05 -27.68 -21.12
N PHE A 867 0.43 -27.90 -22.36
CA PHE A 867 1.39 -27.20 -23.26
C PHE A 867 2.90 -27.22 -22.94
N LYS A 868 3.63 -27.75 -23.92
CA LYS A 868 5.06 -28.06 -23.97
C LYS A 868 5.91 -26.82 -23.67
N THR A 869 6.76 -26.88 -22.63
CA THR A 869 8.02 -26.12 -22.64
C THR A 869 8.90 -26.76 -23.72
N LYS A 870 9.48 -25.93 -24.59
CA LYS A 870 10.27 -26.35 -25.75
C LYS A 870 11.51 -27.12 -25.27
N ASN A 871 11.45 -28.45 -25.26
CA ASN A 871 12.62 -29.28 -25.04
C ASN A 871 13.46 -29.25 -26.33
N ASN A 872 14.74 -28.91 -26.22
CA ASN A 872 15.66 -28.67 -27.36
C ASN A 872 16.13 -29.94 -28.08
N THR A 873 15.55 -31.10 -27.78
CA THR A 873 15.88 -32.35 -28.48
C THR A 873 14.99 -32.49 -29.72
N GLU A 874 15.60 -32.68 -30.88
CA GLU A 874 14.88 -32.98 -32.12
C GLU A 874 14.16 -34.33 -31.99
N ARG A 875 12.84 -34.31 -32.17
CA ARG A 875 11.98 -35.50 -32.09
C ARG A 875 10.86 -35.38 -33.12
N SER A 876 10.66 -36.45 -33.88
CA SER A 876 9.54 -36.61 -34.80
C SER A 876 8.82 -37.90 -34.47
N ARG A 877 7.53 -37.85 -34.13
CA ARG A 877 6.83 -39.00 -33.53
C ARG A 877 5.49 -39.30 -34.18
N VAL A 878 5.12 -40.57 -34.15
CA VAL A 878 3.85 -41.12 -34.62
C VAL A 878 3.21 -41.92 -33.48
N TRP A 879 1.94 -41.64 -33.19
CA TRP A 879 1.13 -42.43 -32.26
C TRP A 879 0.09 -43.24 -33.04
N LEU A 880 0.06 -44.54 -32.78
CA LEU A 880 -0.85 -45.49 -33.41
C LEU A 880 -1.85 -46.01 -32.37
N ASN A 881 -3.14 -45.84 -32.65
CA ASN A 881 -4.22 -46.40 -31.85
C ASN A 881 -4.74 -47.68 -32.49
N LEU A 882 -4.83 -48.75 -31.70
CA LEU A 882 -5.63 -49.93 -31.99
C LEU A 882 -6.96 -49.80 -31.25
N THR A 883 -8.07 -49.85 -31.98
CA THR A 883 -9.43 -49.77 -31.43
C THR A 883 -10.34 -50.85 -31.98
N ASN A 884 -11.49 -51.06 -31.34
CA ASN A 884 -12.60 -51.84 -31.90
C ASN A 884 -13.96 -51.26 -31.48
N ALA A 885 -15.04 -51.81 -32.03
CA ALA A 885 -16.41 -51.38 -31.72
C ALA A 885 -16.86 -51.67 -30.27
N THR A 886 -16.17 -52.59 -29.56
CA THR A 886 -16.47 -52.92 -28.16
C THR A 886 -15.68 -52.07 -27.17
N GLY A 887 -14.96 -51.04 -27.64
CA GLY A 887 -14.23 -50.10 -26.79
C GLY A 887 -12.84 -50.57 -26.33
N VAL A 888 -12.22 -51.54 -27.00
CA VAL A 888 -10.80 -51.89 -26.81
C VAL A 888 -9.91 -50.72 -27.21
N PHE A 889 -8.85 -50.49 -26.47
CA PHE A 889 -7.83 -49.50 -26.81
C PHE A 889 -6.40 -49.96 -26.49
N SER A 890 -5.47 -49.74 -27.42
CA SER A 890 -4.02 -49.82 -27.18
C SER A 890 -3.34 -48.73 -27.99
N GLN A 891 -2.33 -48.09 -27.43
CA GLN A 891 -1.56 -47.07 -28.15
C GLN A 891 -0.07 -47.42 -28.18
N ALA A 892 0.54 -47.33 -29.35
CA ALA A 892 1.98 -47.44 -29.55
C ALA A 892 2.56 -46.10 -30.03
N LEU A 893 3.77 -45.77 -29.58
CA LEU A 893 4.54 -44.61 -30.04
C LEU A 893 5.79 -45.11 -30.78
N VAL A 894 6.01 -44.58 -31.99
CA VAL A 894 7.29 -44.72 -32.70
C VAL A 894 7.84 -43.32 -32.95
N GLY A 895 9.09 -43.07 -32.54
CA GLY A 895 9.69 -41.75 -32.58
C GLY A 895 11.12 -41.76 -33.10
N TYR A 896 11.43 -40.88 -34.04
CA TYR A 896 12.81 -40.61 -34.46
C TYR A 896 13.40 -39.51 -33.60
N ILE A 897 14.42 -39.85 -32.82
CA ILE A 897 14.89 -39.06 -31.69
C ILE A 897 16.42 -38.97 -31.75
N THR A 898 16.98 -37.79 -31.43
CA THR A 898 18.43 -37.62 -31.33
C THR A 898 19.03 -38.60 -30.32
N ASN A 899 20.12 -39.27 -30.70
CA ASN A 899 20.83 -40.30 -29.92
C ASN A 899 20.07 -41.61 -29.69
N ALA A 900 18.93 -41.83 -30.35
CA ALA A 900 18.35 -43.17 -30.43
C ALA A 900 19.11 -44.04 -31.46
N THR A 901 18.99 -45.35 -31.33
CA THR A 901 19.53 -46.38 -32.20
C THR A 901 18.38 -47.20 -32.81
N GLN A 902 18.70 -48.28 -33.54
CA GLN A 902 17.70 -49.23 -34.03
C GLN A 902 17.48 -50.38 -33.04
N ASP A 903 18.33 -50.48 -32.02
CA ASP A 903 18.26 -51.44 -30.91
C ASP A 903 17.57 -50.80 -29.70
N VAL A 904 17.62 -51.46 -28.54
CA VAL A 904 17.01 -50.96 -27.30
C VAL A 904 17.85 -49.82 -26.72
N ASP A 905 17.26 -48.63 -26.62
CA ASP A 905 17.82 -47.42 -26.03
C ASP A 905 17.26 -47.18 -24.62
N ALA A 906 18.12 -47.40 -23.62
CA ALA A 906 17.82 -47.06 -22.24
C ALA A 906 17.53 -45.55 -22.10
N GLY A 907 16.37 -45.21 -21.54
CA GLY A 907 15.87 -43.83 -21.42
C GLY A 907 14.74 -43.53 -22.38
N ILE A 908 14.87 -43.96 -23.64
CA ILE A 908 13.99 -43.59 -24.74
C ILE A 908 12.89 -44.64 -24.92
N ASP A 909 13.27 -45.91 -24.95
CA ASP A 909 12.34 -47.01 -25.18
C ASP A 909 11.53 -47.35 -23.93
N GLY A 910 10.25 -47.65 -24.17
CA GLY A 910 9.26 -47.98 -23.15
C GLY A 910 8.76 -49.40 -23.35
N LYS A 911 9.29 -50.34 -22.57
CA LYS A 911 8.88 -51.76 -22.63
C LYS A 911 7.42 -51.90 -22.26
N TYR A 912 6.69 -52.74 -22.97
CA TYR A 912 5.30 -53.00 -22.64
C TYR A 912 5.20 -53.80 -21.34
N ILE A 913 4.39 -53.32 -20.38
CA ILE A 913 4.20 -53.97 -19.07
C ILE A 913 3.52 -55.35 -19.18
N ASN A 914 2.97 -55.69 -20.36
CA ASN A 914 2.37 -56.98 -20.66
C ASN A 914 1.16 -57.33 -19.77
N ASP A 915 0.29 -56.35 -19.53
CA ASP A 915 -0.86 -56.44 -18.63
C ASP A 915 -2.20 -56.78 -19.31
N SER A 916 -2.24 -56.84 -20.64
CA SER A 916 -3.44 -57.08 -21.42
C SER A 916 -3.20 -58.17 -22.48
N PRO A 917 -4.18 -59.08 -22.68
CA PRO A 917 -4.14 -60.04 -23.78
C PRO A 917 -4.34 -59.37 -25.16
N ILE A 918 -4.84 -58.12 -25.17
CA ILE A 918 -4.99 -57.31 -26.38
C ILE A 918 -3.99 -56.15 -26.35
N ALA A 919 -3.11 -56.06 -27.35
CA ALA A 919 -2.14 -54.97 -27.45
C ALA A 919 -1.66 -54.78 -28.90
N LEU A 920 -1.32 -53.52 -29.22
CA LEU A 920 -0.48 -53.14 -30.35
C LEU A 920 0.80 -52.53 -29.77
N THR A 921 1.95 -53.10 -30.15
CA THR A 921 3.28 -52.65 -29.72
C THR A 921 4.25 -52.70 -30.90
N SER A 922 5.43 -52.12 -30.73
CA SER A 922 6.55 -52.27 -31.66
C SER A 922 7.45 -53.44 -31.23
N ASN A 923 8.16 -54.03 -32.20
CA ASN A 923 9.09 -55.13 -31.96
C ASN A 923 10.53 -54.60 -31.95
N ILE A 924 11.23 -54.81 -30.83
CA ILE A 924 12.69 -54.61 -30.74
C ILE A 924 13.29 -55.90 -30.21
N ASN A 925 14.16 -56.54 -30.99
CA ASN A 925 14.85 -57.77 -30.59
C ASN A 925 13.90 -58.86 -30.03
N ASN A 926 12.75 -59.05 -30.69
CA ASN A 926 11.70 -60.01 -30.32
C ASN A 926 10.95 -59.72 -29.01
N GLU A 927 11.02 -58.50 -28.48
CA GLU A 927 10.24 -58.05 -27.31
C GLU A 927 9.22 -56.96 -27.68
N ASP A 928 8.19 -56.82 -26.84
CA ASP A 928 7.08 -55.86 -27.01
C ASP A 928 7.43 -54.48 -26.40
N TYR A 929 7.43 -53.42 -27.21
CA TYR A 929 7.66 -52.03 -26.76
C TYR A 929 6.47 -51.12 -27.09
N THR A 930 5.94 -50.46 -26.06
CA THR A 930 4.87 -49.46 -26.19
C THR A 930 5.40 -48.14 -26.74
N ILE A 931 6.65 -47.80 -26.44
CA ILE A 931 7.35 -46.62 -26.96
C ILE A 931 8.66 -47.11 -27.57
N GLN A 932 8.91 -46.76 -28.84
CA GLN A 932 10.17 -47.03 -29.52
C GLN A 932 10.80 -45.74 -30.07
N GLY A 933 12.08 -45.57 -29.77
CA GLY A 933 13.02 -44.66 -30.44
C GLY A 933 13.60 -45.28 -31.70
N ARG A 934 13.85 -44.44 -32.70
CA ARG A 934 14.60 -44.78 -33.93
C ARG A 934 15.64 -43.70 -34.18
N ALA A 935 16.76 -44.09 -34.77
CA ALA A 935 17.89 -43.21 -34.96
C ALA A 935 17.57 -41.99 -35.85
N LEU A 936 18.08 -40.81 -35.47
CA LEU A 936 18.27 -39.69 -36.39
C LEU A 936 19.70 -39.72 -36.97
N PRO A 937 19.90 -39.30 -38.24
CA PRO A 937 18.92 -38.71 -39.16
C PRO A 937 17.89 -39.73 -39.70
N PHE A 938 16.68 -39.24 -40.01
CA PHE A 938 15.55 -40.06 -40.48
C PHE A 938 15.85 -40.73 -41.84
N ASP A 939 15.57 -42.03 -41.93
CA ASP A 939 15.64 -42.81 -43.17
C ASP A 939 14.21 -43.13 -43.68
N PRO A 940 13.75 -42.55 -44.80
CA PRO A 940 12.43 -42.84 -45.36
C PRO A 940 12.23 -44.31 -45.79
N SER A 941 13.31 -45.10 -45.94
CA SER A 941 13.24 -46.53 -46.27
C SER A 941 13.06 -47.43 -45.05
N ASP A 942 13.07 -46.86 -43.83
CA ASP A 942 12.93 -47.63 -42.60
C ASP A 942 11.57 -48.33 -42.50
N VAL A 943 11.58 -49.51 -41.89
CA VAL A 943 10.42 -50.36 -41.65
C VAL A 943 10.40 -50.78 -40.20
N VAL A 944 9.36 -50.36 -39.48
CA VAL A 944 9.18 -50.68 -38.06
C VAL A 944 8.20 -51.85 -37.94
N ALA A 945 8.68 -52.98 -37.41
CA ALA A 945 7.85 -54.14 -37.15
C ALA A 945 6.90 -53.89 -35.97
N LEU A 946 5.63 -54.25 -36.11
CA LEU A 946 4.61 -54.09 -35.08
C LEU A 946 4.12 -55.46 -34.62
N ASN A 947 4.03 -55.64 -33.30
CA ASN A 947 3.45 -56.80 -32.66
C ASN A 947 1.96 -56.55 -32.38
N PHE A 948 1.12 -57.51 -32.75
CA PHE A 948 -0.32 -57.49 -32.49
C PHE A 948 -0.74 -58.79 -31.79
N LYS A 949 -1.52 -58.65 -30.73
CA LYS A 949 -2.15 -59.78 -30.03
C LYS A 949 -3.56 -59.45 -29.58
N THR A 950 -4.40 -60.48 -29.54
CA THR A 950 -5.76 -60.41 -28.99
C THR A 950 -6.25 -61.79 -28.55
N ASP A 951 -7.08 -61.85 -27.50
CA ASP A 951 -7.80 -63.05 -27.07
C ASP A 951 -9.24 -63.13 -27.62
N VAL A 952 -9.69 -62.11 -28.35
CA VAL A 952 -11.04 -62.03 -28.90
C VAL A 952 -10.97 -61.85 -30.42
N ALA A 953 -11.56 -62.81 -31.15
CA ALA A 953 -11.74 -62.70 -32.59
C ALA A 953 -12.74 -61.57 -32.93
N GLY A 954 -12.48 -60.85 -34.02
CA GLY A 954 -13.35 -59.76 -34.46
C GLY A 954 -12.63 -58.73 -35.33
N ASP A 955 -13.30 -57.59 -35.52
CA ASP A 955 -12.80 -56.47 -36.31
C ASP A 955 -12.06 -55.47 -35.41
N TYR A 956 -10.88 -55.09 -35.85
CA TYR A 956 -10.02 -54.10 -35.21
C TYR A 956 -9.61 -53.02 -36.22
N THR A 957 -9.32 -51.84 -35.71
CA THR A 957 -8.89 -50.70 -36.51
C THR A 957 -7.56 -50.18 -35.97
N ILE A 958 -6.55 -50.03 -36.84
CA ILE A 958 -5.32 -49.31 -36.55
C ILE A 958 -5.38 -47.97 -37.25
N GLY A 959 -5.30 -46.88 -36.47
CA GLY A 959 -5.34 -45.51 -36.96
C GLY A 959 -4.27 -44.64 -36.32
N LEU A 960 -3.98 -43.52 -36.97
CA LEU A 960 -3.09 -42.49 -36.44
C LEU A 960 -3.87 -41.63 -35.44
N ASP A 961 -3.32 -41.43 -34.24
CA ASP A 961 -3.88 -40.53 -33.22
C ASP A 961 -3.46 -39.08 -33.49
N HIS A 962 -2.15 -38.84 -33.44
CA HIS A 962 -1.51 -37.59 -33.84
C HIS A 962 -0.05 -37.83 -34.22
N VAL A 963 0.58 -36.79 -34.75
CA VAL A 963 2.01 -36.75 -35.11
C VAL A 963 2.64 -35.43 -34.68
N ASP A 964 3.97 -35.42 -34.53
CA ASP A 964 4.75 -34.19 -34.48
C ASP A 964 6.09 -34.30 -35.24
N GLY A 965 6.78 -33.17 -35.39
CA GLY A 965 8.02 -33.06 -36.16
C GLY A 965 7.82 -33.35 -37.65
N LEU A 966 8.76 -34.07 -38.26
CA LEU A 966 8.81 -34.41 -39.68
C LEU A 966 7.48 -34.97 -40.24
N PHE A 967 6.77 -35.77 -39.43
CA PHE A 967 5.50 -36.38 -39.85
C PHE A 967 4.34 -35.38 -39.93
N ALA A 968 4.41 -34.28 -39.19
CA ALA A 968 3.48 -33.16 -39.34
C ALA A 968 3.83 -32.28 -40.56
N GLU A 969 5.07 -32.33 -41.04
CA GLU A 969 5.60 -31.49 -42.14
C GLU A 969 5.50 -32.12 -43.53
N GLY A 970 4.86 -33.29 -43.66
CA GLY A 970 4.50 -33.86 -44.96
C GLY A 970 5.05 -35.26 -45.23
N GLN A 971 5.87 -35.84 -44.34
CA GLN A 971 6.29 -37.24 -44.47
C GLN A 971 5.08 -38.18 -44.32
N ASP A 972 4.89 -39.07 -45.30
CA ASP A 972 3.82 -40.07 -45.32
C ASP A 972 4.09 -41.20 -44.33
N VAL A 973 3.01 -41.84 -43.85
CA VAL A 973 3.05 -42.94 -42.87
C VAL A 973 2.09 -44.04 -43.33
N PHE A 974 2.63 -45.18 -43.74
CA PHE A 974 1.88 -46.31 -44.25
C PHE A 974 1.88 -47.49 -43.27
N LEU A 975 0.72 -48.11 -43.07
CA LEU A 975 0.62 -49.43 -42.44
C LEU A 975 0.57 -50.50 -43.52
N LYS A 976 1.45 -51.50 -43.43
CA LYS A 976 1.44 -52.68 -44.30
C LYS A 976 0.94 -53.90 -43.52
N ASP A 977 -0.16 -54.48 -43.97
CA ASP A 977 -0.62 -55.81 -43.57
C ASP A 977 0.04 -56.86 -44.47
N ASN A 978 0.98 -57.62 -43.93
CA ASN A 978 1.74 -58.67 -44.62
C ASN A 978 0.91 -59.94 -44.87
N THR A 979 -0.21 -60.12 -44.17
CA THR A 979 -1.13 -61.25 -44.36
C THR A 979 -1.98 -61.05 -45.61
N THR A 980 -2.46 -59.82 -45.84
CA THR A 980 -3.27 -59.47 -47.03
C THR A 980 -2.47 -58.84 -48.17
N GLY A 981 -1.26 -58.33 -47.87
CA GLY A 981 -0.46 -57.52 -48.79
C GLY A 981 -0.92 -56.06 -48.92
N THR A 982 -1.91 -55.63 -48.13
CA THR A 982 -2.50 -54.29 -48.22
C THR A 982 -1.57 -53.24 -47.59
N GLU A 983 -1.33 -52.14 -48.30
CA GLU A 983 -0.68 -50.94 -47.77
C GLU A 983 -1.71 -49.81 -47.65
N THR A 984 -1.88 -49.24 -46.45
CA THR A 984 -2.82 -48.14 -46.17
C THR A 984 -2.07 -46.91 -45.69
N ASP A 985 -2.33 -45.75 -46.32
CA ASP A 985 -1.84 -44.46 -45.84
C ASP A 985 -2.65 -44.04 -44.60
N LEU A 986 -2.00 -44.08 -43.43
CA LEU A 986 -2.65 -43.76 -42.16
C LEU A 986 -3.00 -42.28 -42.00
N LYS A 987 -2.44 -41.40 -42.84
CA LYS A 987 -2.81 -39.98 -42.88
C LYS A 987 -4.08 -39.74 -43.69
N ALA A 988 -4.39 -40.63 -44.63
CA ALA A 988 -5.63 -40.59 -45.42
C ALA A 988 -6.80 -41.29 -44.71
N GLY A 989 -6.53 -42.30 -43.88
CA GLY A 989 -7.55 -42.98 -43.08
C GLY A 989 -7.02 -44.18 -42.30
N ALA A 990 -7.79 -44.64 -41.32
CA ALA A 990 -7.44 -45.81 -40.53
C ALA A 990 -7.63 -47.12 -41.32
N TYR A 991 -6.89 -48.16 -40.93
CA TYR A 991 -6.99 -49.50 -41.52
C TYR A 991 -7.80 -50.43 -40.62
N THR A 992 -8.88 -51.00 -41.16
CA THR A 992 -9.71 -51.99 -40.45
C THR A 992 -9.44 -53.40 -40.96
N PHE A 993 -9.31 -54.34 -40.05
CA PHE A 993 -9.03 -55.74 -40.37
C PHE A 993 -9.76 -56.69 -39.43
N THR A 994 -10.08 -57.88 -39.94
CA THR A 994 -10.62 -58.99 -39.16
C THR A 994 -9.49 -59.94 -38.75
N THR A 995 -9.57 -60.49 -37.55
CA THR A 995 -8.61 -61.46 -37.03
C THR A 995 -9.27 -62.50 -36.14
N VAL A 996 -8.63 -63.65 -36.00
CA VAL A 996 -8.92 -64.63 -34.94
C VAL A 996 -8.16 -64.28 -33.66
N ALA A 997 -8.53 -64.90 -32.53
CA ALA A 997 -7.76 -64.82 -31.29
C ALA A 997 -6.37 -65.44 -31.48
N GLY A 998 -5.33 -64.76 -31.02
CA GLY A 998 -3.94 -65.20 -31.14
C GLY A 998 -2.93 -64.04 -31.11
N ILE A 999 -1.68 -64.39 -31.36
CA ILE A 999 -0.55 -63.47 -31.52
C ILE A 999 -0.13 -63.50 -32.99
N ASP A 1000 -0.02 -62.33 -33.63
CA ASP A 1000 0.35 -62.19 -35.04
C ASP A 1000 1.40 -61.09 -35.23
N ASN A 1001 2.61 -61.37 -34.75
CA ASN A 1001 3.74 -60.43 -34.74
C ASN A 1001 4.36 -60.18 -36.13
N ALA A 1002 3.97 -60.95 -37.15
CA ALA A 1002 4.48 -60.79 -38.52
C ALA A 1002 3.53 -59.97 -39.41
N ARG A 1003 2.30 -59.73 -38.96
CA ARG A 1003 1.25 -59.11 -39.79
C ARG A 1003 1.51 -57.66 -40.10
N PHE A 1004 1.86 -56.84 -39.12
CA PHE A 1004 1.89 -55.39 -39.32
C PHE A 1004 3.31 -54.82 -39.35
N SER A 1005 3.55 -53.92 -40.30
CA SER A 1005 4.74 -53.06 -40.30
C SER A 1005 4.38 -51.62 -40.65
N LEU A 1006 5.06 -50.67 -40.01
CA LEU A 1006 4.96 -49.25 -40.31
C LEU A 1006 6.08 -48.86 -41.29
N LYS A 1007 5.71 -48.15 -42.36
CA LYS A 1007 6.61 -47.75 -43.45
C LYS A 1007 6.44 -46.27 -43.77
N TYR A 1008 7.44 -45.67 -44.40
CA TYR A 1008 7.44 -44.25 -44.75
C TYR A 1008 7.56 -43.98 -46.26
N GLN A 1009 7.53 -45.05 -47.07
CA GLN A 1009 7.46 -45.00 -48.52
C GLN A 1009 6.48 -46.05 -49.03
N LYS A 1010 5.73 -45.69 -50.07
CA LYS A 1010 4.84 -46.61 -50.78
C LYS A 1010 5.65 -47.64 -51.57
N THR A 1011 5.24 -48.90 -51.57
CA THR A 1011 5.86 -49.88 -52.47
C THR A 1011 5.53 -49.55 -53.92
N LEU A 1012 6.56 -49.30 -54.74
CA LEU A 1012 6.39 -49.17 -56.19
C LEU A 1012 6.00 -50.53 -56.76
N GLY A 1013 4.75 -50.67 -57.19
CA GLY A 1013 4.30 -51.85 -57.90
C GLY A 1013 5.02 -51.97 -59.24
N VAL A 1014 5.67 -53.11 -59.50
CA VAL A 1014 6.06 -53.47 -60.87
C VAL A 1014 4.79 -53.96 -61.55
N ASN A 1015 4.21 -53.15 -62.43
CA ASN A 1015 3.17 -53.66 -63.33
C ASN A 1015 3.80 -54.82 -64.13
N ALA A 1016 3.29 -56.04 -63.97
CA ALA A 1016 3.68 -57.14 -64.83
C ALA A 1016 3.44 -56.74 -66.29
N ALA A 1017 4.41 -56.97 -67.19
CA ALA A 1017 4.26 -56.65 -68.61
C ALA A 1017 2.98 -57.33 -69.15
N SER A 1018 2.01 -56.54 -69.62
CA SER A 1018 0.77 -57.09 -70.14
C SER A 1018 1.06 -57.92 -71.41
N PHE A 1019 0.46 -59.10 -71.51
CA PHE A 1019 0.41 -59.89 -72.74
C PHE A 1019 -0.97 -59.70 -73.38
N ASP A 1020 -1.14 -58.57 -74.04
CA ASP A 1020 -2.36 -58.14 -74.71
C ASP A 1020 -2.14 -57.84 -76.20
N ASP A 1021 -3.19 -57.46 -76.90
CA ASP A 1021 -3.14 -57.18 -78.34
C ASP A 1021 -2.10 -56.11 -78.72
N ASN A 1022 -1.84 -55.12 -77.86
CA ASN A 1022 -0.87 -54.06 -78.16
C ASN A 1022 0.59 -54.51 -77.96
N SER A 1023 0.81 -55.51 -77.11
CA SER A 1023 2.14 -56.06 -76.79
C SER A 1023 2.71 -57.05 -77.81
N VAL A 1024 1.86 -57.58 -78.70
CA VAL A 1024 2.24 -58.60 -79.70
C VAL A 1024 2.19 -58.01 -81.11
N ALA A 1025 3.31 -58.05 -81.83
CA ALA A 1025 3.39 -57.66 -83.23
C ALA A 1025 3.46 -58.90 -84.14
N VAL A 1026 2.63 -58.91 -85.18
CA VAL A 1026 2.67 -59.94 -86.23
C VAL A 1026 2.67 -59.26 -87.59
N TYR A 1027 3.64 -59.58 -88.44
CA TYR A 1027 3.73 -59.04 -89.80
C TYR A 1027 4.35 -60.06 -90.76
N LYS A 1028 4.18 -59.82 -92.05
CA LYS A 1028 4.69 -60.70 -93.12
C LYS A 1028 5.72 -59.97 -93.96
N SER A 1029 6.83 -60.63 -94.29
CA SER A 1029 7.83 -60.13 -95.24
C SER A 1029 8.49 -61.29 -95.99
N GLY A 1030 8.60 -61.19 -97.32
CA GLY A 1030 9.26 -62.21 -98.16
C GLY A 1030 8.66 -63.63 -98.07
N GLY A 1031 7.35 -63.75 -97.83
CA GLY A 1031 6.67 -65.06 -97.69
C GLY A 1031 6.77 -65.69 -96.28
N VAL A 1032 7.43 -65.04 -95.33
CA VAL A 1032 7.60 -65.50 -93.94
C VAL A 1032 6.73 -64.65 -93.00
N LEU A 1033 6.05 -65.31 -92.07
CA LEU A 1033 5.28 -64.68 -91.01
C LEU A 1033 6.19 -64.50 -89.78
N TYR A 1034 6.33 -63.25 -89.32
CA TYR A 1034 7.12 -62.87 -88.16
C TYR A 1034 6.20 -62.53 -86.99
N ILE A 1035 6.52 -63.07 -85.81
CA ILE A 1035 5.80 -62.86 -84.55
C ILE A 1035 6.79 -62.34 -83.51
N ASN A 1036 6.44 -61.27 -82.80
CA ASN A 1036 7.17 -60.76 -81.65
C ASN A 1036 6.19 -60.47 -80.51
N SER A 1037 6.38 -61.07 -79.34
CA SER A 1037 5.52 -60.94 -78.16
C SER A 1037 6.04 -59.94 -77.12
N GLY A 1038 6.99 -59.09 -77.50
CA GLY A 1038 7.61 -58.09 -76.63
C GLY A 1038 8.50 -58.75 -75.56
N ALA A 1039 8.16 -58.52 -74.29
CA ALA A 1039 8.88 -59.09 -73.15
C ALA A 1039 8.40 -60.50 -72.74
N ASN A 1040 7.27 -60.98 -73.30
CA ASN A 1040 6.67 -62.26 -72.92
C ASN A 1040 7.20 -63.41 -73.78
N THR A 1041 7.43 -64.57 -73.17
CA THR A 1041 7.90 -65.78 -73.87
C THR A 1041 6.72 -66.54 -74.48
N ILE A 1042 6.83 -66.91 -75.77
CA ILE A 1042 5.80 -67.64 -76.51
C ILE A 1042 5.92 -69.14 -76.21
N ASN A 1043 4.80 -69.77 -75.87
CA ASN A 1043 4.68 -71.23 -75.77
C ASN A 1043 4.26 -71.83 -77.12
N ASN A 1044 3.15 -71.35 -77.71
CA ASN A 1044 2.57 -71.92 -78.93
C ASN A 1044 2.05 -70.86 -79.89
N ILE A 1045 2.18 -71.11 -81.20
CA ILE A 1045 1.60 -70.30 -82.27
C ILE A 1045 0.75 -71.18 -83.17
N LYS A 1046 -0.53 -70.84 -83.34
CA LYS A 1046 -1.46 -71.49 -84.29
C LYS A 1046 -1.92 -70.50 -85.33
N VAL A 1047 -1.83 -70.87 -86.60
CA VAL A 1047 -2.27 -70.06 -87.75
C VAL A 1047 -3.50 -70.71 -88.35
N PHE A 1048 -4.59 -69.97 -88.48
CA PHE A 1048 -5.85 -70.42 -89.06
C PHE A 1048 -6.20 -69.60 -90.31
N ASP A 1049 -6.96 -70.18 -91.23
CA ASP A 1049 -7.64 -69.40 -92.28
C ASP A 1049 -8.94 -68.76 -91.75
N ILE A 1050 -9.62 -67.99 -92.61
CA ILE A 1050 -10.87 -67.29 -92.23
C ILE A 1050 -12.02 -68.26 -91.91
N GLN A 1051 -11.96 -69.50 -92.38
CA GLN A 1051 -12.93 -70.55 -92.06
C GLN A 1051 -12.59 -71.30 -90.76
N GLY A 1052 -11.48 -70.95 -90.09
CA GLY A 1052 -11.05 -71.57 -88.83
C GLY A 1052 -10.30 -72.89 -89.01
N ARG A 1053 -9.87 -73.25 -90.23
CA ARG A 1053 -9.02 -74.44 -90.46
C ARG A 1053 -7.59 -74.11 -90.05
N LEU A 1054 -6.94 -75.01 -89.31
CA LEU A 1054 -5.55 -74.86 -88.89
C LEU A 1054 -4.61 -75.05 -90.08
N ILE A 1055 -3.82 -74.03 -90.39
CA ILE A 1055 -2.89 -73.97 -91.52
C ILE A 1055 -1.47 -74.33 -91.08
N ALA A 1056 -1.05 -73.85 -89.91
CA ALA A 1056 0.26 -74.16 -89.33
C ALA A 1056 0.20 -74.08 -87.81
N GLU A 1057 1.05 -74.86 -87.15
CA GLU A 1057 1.25 -74.79 -85.70
C GLU A 1057 2.74 -74.92 -85.38
N GLN A 1058 3.22 -74.09 -84.46
CA GLN A 1058 4.57 -74.15 -83.92
C GLN A 1058 4.50 -74.18 -82.39
N LYS A 1059 4.79 -75.35 -81.83
CA LYS A 1059 4.77 -75.62 -80.37
C LYS A 1059 6.15 -75.40 -79.75
N ASN A 1060 6.18 -75.19 -78.44
CA ASN A 1060 7.38 -75.08 -77.61
C ASN A 1060 8.37 -74.02 -78.13
N VAL A 1061 7.88 -72.84 -78.49
CA VAL A 1061 8.71 -71.76 -79.08
C VAL A 1061 9.77 -71.29 -78.09
N LYS A 1062 9.42 -71.11 -76.82
CA LYS A 1062 10.31 -70.71 -75.70
C LYS A 1062 11.18 -69.48 -75.98
N ALA A 1063 10.68 -68.59 -76.83
CA ALA A 1063 11.31 -67.33 -77.20
C ALA A 1063 10.26 -66.23 -77.32
N ASN A 1064 10.67 -64.96 -77.25
CA ASN A 1064 9.79 -63.80 -77.44
C ASN A 1064 9.59 -63.41 -78.92
N SER A 1065 10.20 -64.16 -79.83
CA SER A 1065 10.00 -64.00 -81.26
C SER A 1065 10.02 -65.35 -81.97
N ALA A 1066 9.30 -65.43 -83.08
CA ALA A 1066 9.20 -66.65 -83.88
C ALA A 1066 8.92 -66.31 -85.34
N THR A 1067 9.24 -67.26 -86.23
CA THR A 1067 8.92 -67.16 -87.65
C THR A 1067 8.29 -68.44 -88.17
N ILE A 1068 7.23 -68.31 -88.96
CA ILE A 1068 6.60 -69.43 -89.68
C ILE A 1068 6.86 -69.22 -91.18
N LYS A 1069 7.55 -70.19 -91.80
CA LYS A 1069 7.89 -70.21 -93.23
C LYS A 1069 6.93 -71.15 -93.99
N ASP A 1070 6.91 -71.04 -95.31
CA ASP A 1070 6.24 -71.98 -96.23
C ASP A 1070 4.73 -72.17 -95.99
N LEU A 1071 4.03 -71.09 -95.63
CA LEU A 1071 2.56 -71.09 -95.56
C LEU A 1071 1.99 -71.32 -96.97
N LYS A 1072 1.45 -72.52 -97.22
CA LYS A 1072 0.85 -72.95 -98.51
C LYS A 1072 -0.52 -72.30 -98.77
N THR A 1073 -0.60 -70.97 -98.65
CA THR A 1073 -1.83 -70.20 -98.79
C THR A 1073 -1.57 -68.98 -99.67
N THR A 1074 -2.39 -68.75 -100.68
CA THR A 1074 -2.30 -67.58 -101.58
C THR A 1074 -3.49 -66.65 -101.34
N GLN A 1075 -3.23 -65.40 -100.90
CA GLN A 1075 -4.18 -64.28 -100.80
C GLN A 1075 -5.43 -64.54 -99.95
N GLN A 1076 -5.24 -64.64 -98.63
CA GLN A 1076 -6.35 -64.72 -97.67
C GLN A 1076 -5.98 -64.10 -96.30
N VAL A 1077 -6.98 -63.73 -95.49
CA VAL A 1077 -6.74 -63.31 -94.10
C VAL A 1077 -6.45 -64.53 -93.24
N LEU A 1078 -5.35 -64.48 -92.48
CA LEU A 1078 -4.99 -65.47 -91.48
C LEU A 1078 -5.29 -64.95 -90.08
N ILE A 1079 -5.69 -65.85 -89.19
CA ILE A 1079 -5.84 -65.61 -87.76
C ILE A 1079 -4.71 -66.34 -87.04
N ILE A 1080 -3.83 -65.59 -86.39
CA ILE A 1080 -2.69 -66.10 -85.64
C ILE A 1080 -3.05 -66.06 -84.17
N LYS A 1081 -3.17 -67.21 -83.52
CA LYS A 1081 -3.29 -67.32 -82.05
C LYS A 1081 -1.91 -67.56 -81.46
N ILE A 1082 -1.44 -66.64 -80.63
CA ILE A 1082 -0.18 -66.70 -79.91
C ILE A 1082 -0.51 -66.96 -78.44
N THR A 1083 0.01 -68.04 -77.89
CA THR A 1083 -0.14 -68.42 -76.47
C THR A 1083 1.20 -68.22 -75.77
N ALA A 1084 1.22 -67.43 -74.70
CA ALA A 1084 2.39 -67.26 -73.84
C ALA A 1084 2.58 -68.45 -72.88
N GLU A 1085 3.75 -68.55 -72.24
CA GLU A 1085 4.04 -69.58 -71.21
C GLU A 1085 3.07 -69.55 -70.02
N ASP A 1086 2.49 -68.39 -69.70
CA ASP A 1086 1.46 -68.24 -68.66
C ASP A 1086 0.04 -68.61 -69.13
N ASN A 1087 -0.08 -69.20 -70.33
CA ASN A 1087 -1.32 -69.60 -71.01
C ASN A 1087 -2.25 -68.46 -71.45
N LYS A 1088 -1.86 -67.18 -71.34
CA LYS A 1088 -2.61 -66.08 -71.97
C LYS A 1088 -2.53 -66.19 -73.49
N VAL A 1089 -3.60 -65.78 -74.17
CA VAL A 1089 -3.73 -65.92 -75.64
C VAL A 1089 -4.07 -64.59 -76.28
N VAL A 1090 -3.28 -64.18 -77.27
CA VAL A 1090 -3.54 -63.03 -78.14
C VAL A 1090 -3.80 -63.52 -79.56
N SER A 1091 -4.79 -62.93 -80.24
CA SER A 1091 -5.16 -63.30 -81.61
C SER A 1091 -4.94 -62.12 -82.56
N LYS A 1092 -4.05 -62.29 -83.55
CA LYS A 1092 -3.77 -61.28 -84.59
C LYS A 1092 -4.33 -61.68 -85.93
N LYS A 1093 -4.82 -60.70 -86.69
CA LYS A 1093 -5.24 -60.88 -88.08
C LYS A 1093 -4.18 -60.31 -89.00
N VAL A 1094 -3.73 -61.09 -89.98
CA VAL A 1094 -2.76 -60.64 -90.99
C VAL A 1094 -3.24 -61.09 -92.35
N VAL A 1095 -3.18 -60.20 -93.35
CA VAL A 1095 -3.46 -60.55 -94.75
C VAL A 1095 -2.23 -61.26 -95.31
N ASN A 1096 -2.42 -62.49 -95.77
CA ASN A 1096 -1.37 -63.34 -96.31
C ASN A 1096 -1.29 -63.26 -97.83
#